data_AF-A0A177Q242-F1
#
_entry.id   AF-A0A177Q242-F1
#
_cell.length_a   1.000
_cell.length_b   1.000
_cell.length_c   1.000
_cell.angle_alpha   90.00
_cell.angle_beta   90.00
_cell.angle_gamma   90.00
#
_symmetry.space_group_name_H-M   'P 1'
#
loop_
_entity.id
_entity.type
_entity.pdbx_description
1 polymer ?
#
loop_
_entity_poly.entity_id
_entity_poly.type
_entity_poly.pdbx_seq_one_letter_code
_entity_poly.pdbx_strand_id
1 'polypeptide(L)'
;MIPVLIVLGAVFLGVLLFVVIGGVLVNIGGQQIGILERRYVGRSLPEGRVVAMRGEVGIQARVLPPGLHVLIPFLYKVTKQPMMVVAEDEVGIVESIDGRALEAGHIFARRVAGHDTFQDGEAFLRNGGSKGTQIDILPPGQFRINSYLFRVRVEKALIVPSNNVGIVTARDGVSMEPGRLLARYTAGHTAFQDGEGFIENGGERGPQIELMLPGRYRLNIDLFNVEVRPATVVQANQVGLVTAKDGAPLPAGELVAINVTGHNDFQDASAFLANGGQRGPQFDLLKPGTYYINPLMFDVKLDQVAVVQRGEVAVLVSNVGREPDSTDDIRLQPATERYVVPAGFRGIQADVAGPGVYYLNRWAYIAYIIPTTNLTVDWAEEPAITDSSNDPNTVHVQLFNPLSVISRDGFEMKVSVKVIMRVRPDQAPLMVAKIGSVQNLIDHVIHPMIDSSFRNQASSTEAMAFMQDRAVEQEKAETRAREELEKYHVECVRVLISQIILPKELMDIQTRRVIAAQQQAMFVEQQKAERERIGTENTRAQADQQINLVTAQVGVQIAEQTKQKTIIEAEGRSRAVELEGEAEGKKILAIGTATAEAYDKQQEAVGQDNLFGIEVAKAISSAGLKITPDILVSGENGAGNGGIFGAFLAQSLGNGRNGHANGNGAGNGAPPADNR
;
A
#
# COMPACT_ATOMS: atom_id res chain seq x y z
N MET A 1 -117.56 -42.87 -54.92
CA MET A 1 -116.23 -43.55 -54.88
C MET A 1 -115.20 -42.85 -55.77
N ILE A 2 -115.36 -42.83 -57.10
CA ILE A 2 -114.35 -42.28 -58.04
C ILE A 2 -113.85 -40.84 -57.73
N PRO A 3 -114.69 -39.82 -57.47
CA PRO A 3 -114.18 -38.45 -57.26
C PRO A 3 -113.34 -38.29 -55.98
N VAL A 4 -113.65 -39.05 -54.92
CA VAL A 4 -112.87 -39.04 -53.67
C VAL A 4 -111.47 -39.62 -53.89
N LEU A 5 -111.36 -40.64 -54.76
CA LEU A 5 -110.09 -41.27 -55.14
C LEU A 5 -109.20 -40.33 -55.96
N ILE A 6 -109.80 -39.50 -56.83
CA ILE A 6 -109.08 -38.46 -57.60
C ILE A 6 -108.59 -37.35 -56.65
N VAL A 7 -109.40 -36.90 -55.70
CA VAL A 7 -109.00 -35.88 -54.72
C VAL A 7 -107.90 -36.41 -53.78
N LEU A 8 -108.02 -37.64 -53.27
CA LEU A 8 -106.97 -38.28 -52.48
C LEU A 8 -105.68 -38.47 -53.30
N GLY A 9 -105.78 -38.86 -54.57
CA GLY A 9 -104.65 -38.96 -55.48
C GLY A 9 -103.97 -37.61 -55.72
N ALA A 10 -104.74 -36.55 -55.92
CA ALA A 10 -104.23 -35.19 -56.11
C ALA A 10 -103.60 -34.61 -54.82
N VAL A 11 -104.17 -34.89 -53.65
CA VAL A 11 -103.59 -34.51 -52.35
C VAL A 11 -102.32 -35.31 -52.07
N PHE A 12 -102.31 -36.62 -52.33
CA PHE A 12 -101.11 -37.45 -52.20
C PHE A 12 -100.01 -37.00 -53.16
N LEU A 13 -100.34 -36.71 -54.43
CA LEU A 13 -99.41 -36.15 -55.40
C LEU A 13 -98.92 -34.77 -54.96
N GLY A 14 -99.79 -33.91 -54.42
CA GLY A 14 -99.43 -32.58 -53.92
C GLY A 14 -98.51 -32.63 -52.70
N VAL A 15 -98.76 -33.54 -51.75
CA VAL A 15 -97.89 -33.79 -50.59
C VAL A 15 -96.56 -34.42 -51.03
N LEU A 16 -96.58 -35.40 -51.94
CA LEU A 16 -95.37 -35.97 -52.54
C LEU A 16 -94.54 -34.89 -53.24
N LEU A 17 -95.17 -34.05 -54.05
CA LEU A 17 -94.55 -32.94 -54.76
C LEU A 17 -94.00 -31.90 -53.78
N PHE A 18 -94.72 -31.58 -52.70
CA PHE A 18 -94.26 -30.66 -51.66
C PHE A 18 -93.08 -31.22 -50.86
N VAL A 19 -93.06 -32.51 -50.54
CA VAL A 19 -91.92 -33.18 -49.88
C VAL A 19 -90.71 -33.25 -50.81
N VAL A 20 -90.92 -33.55 -52.09
CA VAL A 20 -89.85 -33.58 -53.10
C VAL A 20 -89.30 -32.19 -53.37
N ILE A 21 -90.13 -31.15 -53.53
CA ILE A 21 -89.70 -29.77 -53.80
C ILE A 21 -89.15 -29.08 -52.54
N GLY A 22 -89.74 -29.33 -51.36
CA GLY A 22 -89.28 -28.75 -50.10
C GLY A 22 -87.86 -29.17 -49.71
N GLY A 23 -87.44 -30.36 -50.13
CA GLY A 23 -86.06 -30.83 -49.99
C GLY A 23 -85.09 -30.33 -51.09
N VAL A 24 -85.58 -29.70 -52.18
CA VAL A 24 -84.73 -29.30 -53.31
C VAL A 24 -83.89 -28.06 -53.03
N LEU A 25 -84.34 -27.19 -52.13
CA LEU A 25 -83.69 -25.91 -51.83
C LEU A 25 -82.91 -25.98 -50.51
N VAL A 26 -81.57 -26.06 -50.60
CA VAL A 26 -80.69 -26.08 -49.43
C VAL A 26 -79.99 -24.72 -49.29
N ASN A 27 -80.40 -23.93 -48.30
CA ASN A 27 -79.72 -22.68 -47.93
C ASN A 27 -78.58 -22.95 -46.93
N ILE A 28 -77.36 -22.54 -47.26
CA ILE A 28 -76.17 -22.62 -46.41
C ILE A 28 -75.88 -21.23 -45.84
N GLY A 29 -75.82 -21.12 -44.51
CA GLY A 29 -75.60 -19.84 -43.82
C GLY A 29 -74.25 -19.21 -44.14
N GLY A 30 -74.12 -17.89 -43.96
CA GLY A 30 -72.94 -17.11 -44.35
C GLY A 30 -71.61 -17.60 -43.76
N GLN A 31 -71.63 -18.15 -42.54
CA GLN A 31 -70.46 -18.70 -41.83
C GLN A 31 -70.42 -20.23 -41.85
N GLN A 32 -71.18 -20.87 -42.74
CA GLN A 32 -71.28 -22.32 -42.86
C GLN A 32 -70.79 -22.82 -44.23
N ILE A 33 -70.37 -24.07 -44.27
CA ILE A 33 -70.15 -24.86 -45.47
C ILE A 33 -71.16 -26.00 -45.54
N GLY A 34 -71.51 -26.41 -46.74
CA GLY A 34 -72.30 -27.63 -46.97
C GLY A 34 -71.41 -28.76 -47.44
N ILE A 35 -71.20 -29.78 -46.60
CA ILE A 35 -70.56 -31.03 -47.01
C ILE A 35 -71.62 -31.91 -47.66
N LEU A 36 -71.31 -32.38 -48.87
CA LEU A 36 -72.25 -33.08 -49.75
C LEU A 36 -72.03 -34.59 -49.65
N GLU A 37 -73.05 -35.37 -49.32
CA GLU A 37 -73.04 -36.84 -49.29
C GLU A 37 -73.96 -37.37 -50.40
N ARG A 38 -73.42 -38.11 -51.37
CA ARG A 38 -74.19 -38.69 -52.48
C ARG A 38 -74.51 -40.14 -52.17
N ARG A 39 -75.80 -40.53 -52.16
CA ARG A 39 -76.25 -41.75 -51.48
C ARG A 39 -76.49 -43.00 -52.33
N TYR A 40 -77.12 -42.87 -53.51
CA TYR A 40 -77.72 -44.05 -54.18
C TYR A 40 -77.31 -44.27 -55.63
N VAL A 41 -77.00 -43.22 -56.40
CA VAL A 41 -76.75 -43.33 -57.85
C VAL A 41 -75.37 -42.77 -58.17
N GLY A 42 -74.44 -43.57 -58.67
CA GLY A 42 -73.09 -43.13 -59.06
C GLY A 42 -72.12 -44.30 -59.26
N ARG A 43 -70.84 -43.98 -59.47
CA ARG A 43 -69.76 -44.99 -59.39
C ARG A 43 -69.50 -45.34 -57.92
N SER A 44 -69.08 -46.57 -57.64
CA SER A 44 -68.58 -46.90 -56.29
C SER A 44 -67.32 -46.12 -55.97
N LEU A 45 -67.09 -45.83 -54.69
CA LEU A 45 -65.83 -45.28 -54.20
C LEU A 45 -64.69 -46.29 -54.49
N PRO A 46 -63.54 -45.87 -55.05
CA PRO A 46 -62.37 -46.73 -55.23
C PRO A 46 -61.79 -47.22 -53.89
N GLU A 47 -61.20 -48.42 -53.89
CA GLU A 47 -60.56 -48.97 -52.69
C GLU A 47 -59.44 -48.07 -52.17
N GLY A 48 -59.31 -47.97 -50.85
CA GLY A 48 -58.34 -47.11 -50.15
C GLY A 48 -58.74 -45.63 -50.02
N ARG A 49 -59.74 -45.15 -50.78
CA ARG A 49 -60.27 -43.78 -50.69
C ARG A 49 -61.37 -43.68 -49.62
N VAL A 50 -61.51 -42.50 -49.01
CA VAL A 50 -62.49 -42.18 -47.95
C VAL A 50 -63.51 -41.13 -48.42
N VAL A 51 -63.11 -40.19 -49.29
CA VAL A 51 -64.02 -39.18 -49.88
C VAL A 51 -64.22 -39.38 -51.38
N ALA A 52 -65.45 -39.21 -51.84
CA ALA A 52 -65.88 -39.39 -53.21
C ALA A 52 -65.54 -38.20 -54.12
N MET A 53 -65.13 -38.49 -55.35
CA MET A 53 -65.00 -37.49 -56.43
C MET A 53 -66.35 -37.25 -57.12
N ARG A 54 -66.44 -36.22 -57.96
CA ARG A 54 -67.68 -35.88 -58.69
C ARG A 54 -68.22 -37.06 -59.51
N GLY A 55 -69.33 -37.62 -59.05
CA GLY A 55 -70.02 -38.75 -59.69
C GLY A 55 -69.89 -40.09 -58.96
N GLU A 56 -69.02 -40.16 -57.95
CA GLU A 56 -68.87 -41.30 -57.03
C GLU A 56 -69.91 -41.19 -55.88
N VAL A 57 -70.33 -42.34 -55.35
CA VAL A 57 -71.21 -42.46 -54.17
C VAL A 57 -70.35 -42.30 -52.90
N GLY A 58 -70.80 -41.50 -51.95
CA GLY A 58 -70.07 -41.18 -50.71
C GLY A 58 -70.02 -39.67 -50.40
N ILE A 59 -69.30 -39.33 -49.32
CA ILE A 59 -69.04 -37.94 -48.91
C ILE A 59 -68.10 -37.30 -49.93
N GLN A 60 -68.57 -36.27 -50.63
CA GLN A 60 -67.82 -35.65 -51.72
C GLN A 60 -66.62 -34.84 -51.18
N ALA A 61 -65.51 -34.83 -51.92
CA ALA A 61 -64.33 -34.02 -51.60
C ALA A 61 -64.60 -32.51 -51.66
N ARG A 62 -65.44 -32.07 -52.62
CA ARG A 62 -65.89 -30.67 -52.77
C ARG A 62 -66.91 -30.25 -51.72
N VAL A 63 -66.73 -29.05 -51.18
CA VAL A 63 -67.72 -28.36 -50.32
C VAL A 63 -68.60 -27.40 -51.11
N LEU A 64 -69.77 -27.09 -50.57
CA LEU A 64 -70.67 -26.06 -51.09
C LEU A 64 -70.42 -24.73 -50.36
N PRO A 65 -70.20 -23.62 -51.08
CA PRO A 65 -70.07 -22.29 -50.48
C PRO A 65 -71.41 -21.80 -49.90
N PRO A 66 -71.42 -20.76 -49.05
CA PRO A 66 -72.65 -20.13 -48.58
C PRO A 66 -73.60 -19.73 -49.71
N GLY A 67 -74.90 -19.73 -49.41
CA GLY A 67 -75.95 -19.37 -50.35
C GLY A 67 -76.97 -20.48 -50.61
N LEU A 68 -77.85 -20.24 -51.57
CA LEU A 68 -78.95 -21.13 -51.94
C LEU A 68 -78.50 -22.11 -53.04
N HIS A 69 -78.52 -23.41 -52.72
CA HIS A 69 -78.19 -24.47 -53.67
C HIS A 69 -79.40 -25.33 -54.00
N VAL A 70 -79.54 -25.67 -55.29
CA VAL A 70 -80.59 -26.56 -55.81
C VAL A 70 -80.02 -27.97 -55.88
N LEU A 71 -80.50 -28.89 -55.03
CA LEU A 71 -79.97 -30.24 -54.89
C LEU A 71 -81.11 -31.25 -54.82
N ILE A 72 -80.95 -32.41 -55.46
CA ILE A 72 -82.00 -33.44 -55.46
C ILE A 72 -82.00 -34.17 -54.09
N PRO A 73 -83.05 -34.07 -53.25
CA PRO A 73 -82.99 -34.46 -51.84
C PRO A 73 -82.85 -35.97 -51.60
N PHE A 74 -83.33 -36.81 -52.54
CA PHE A 74 -83.10 -38.24 -52.45
C PHE A 74 -81.66 -38.62 -52.85
N LEU A 75 -81.03 -37.87 -53.76
CA LEU A 75 -79.70 -38.19 -54.27
C LEU A 75 -78.58 -37.68 -53.36
N TYR A 76 -78.81 -36.51 -52.75
CA TYR A 76 -77.83 -35.76 -51.97
C TYR A 76 -78.34 -35.42 -50.58
N LYS A 77 -77.52 -35.68 -49.57
CA LYS A 77 -77.69 -35.18 -48.21
C LYS A 77 -76.62 -34.12 -47.94
N VAL A 78 -77.01 -32.98 -47.40
CA VAL A 78 -76.08 -31.90 -47.03
C VAL A 78 -75.94 -31.85 -45.51
N THR A 79 -74.71 -32.02 -45.03
CA THR A 79 -74.35 -31.76 -43.64
C THR A 79 -73.79 -30.34 -43.57
N LYS A 80 -74.42 -29.45 -42.79
CA LYS A 80 -73.90 -28.09 -42.58
C LYS A 80 -72.88 -28.12 -41.45
N GLN A 81 -71.74 -27.47 -41.66
CA GLN A 81 -70.69 -27.27 -40.66
C GLN A 81 -70.26 -25.80 -40.63
N PRO A 82 -69.73 -25.28 -39.50
CA PRO A 82 -69.09 -23.97 -39.49
C PRO A 82 -67.84 -23.95 -40.38
N MET A 83 -67.45 -22.77 -40.87
CA MET A 83 -66.15 -22.58 -41.51
C MET A 83 -65.01 -22.75 -40.51
N MET A 84 -63.84 -23.17 -41.00
CA MET A 84 -62.63 -23.19 -40.18
C MET A 84 -62.12 -21.76 -40.03
N VAL A 85 -62.04 -21.26 -38.80
CA VAL A 85 -61.49 -19.93 -38.49
C VAL A 85 -60.11 -20.13 -37.87
N VAL A 86 -59.09 -19.49 -38.45
CA VAL A 86 -57.74 -19.36 -37.87
C VAL A 86 -57.58 -17.91 -37.45
N ALA A 87 -57.39 -17.63 -36.16
CA ALA A 87 -57.22 -16.26 -35.69
C ALA A 87 -55.87 -15.68 -36.14
N GLU A 88 -55.71 -14.35 -36.04
CA GLU A 88 -54.51 -13.66 -36.49
C GLU A 88 -53.21 -14.19 -35.85
N ASP A 89 -53.32 -14.55 -34.56
CA ASP A 89 -52.29 -15.08 -33.66
C ASP A 89 -52.08 -16.59 -33.77
N GLU A 90 -52.72 -17.24 -34.75
CA GLU A 90 -52.75 -18.68 -34.92
C GLU A 90 -52.24 -19.10 -36.31
N VAL A 91 -51.98 -20.40 -36.45
CA VAL A 91 -51.61 -21.08 -37.68
C VAL A 91 -52.37 -22.41 -37.75
N GLY A 92 -52.95 -22.73 -38.90
CA GLY A 92 -53.63 -24.01 -39.10
C GLY A 92 -52.69 -25.05 -39.71
N ILE A 93 -52.39 -26.12 -38.97
CA ILE A 93 -51.67 -27.29 -39.48
C ILE A 93 -52.68 -28.24 -40.12
N VAL A 94 -52.43 -28.66 -41.36
CA VAL A 94 -53.36 -29.50 -42.13
C VAL A 94 -52.85 -30.95 -42.18
N GLU A 95 -53.72 -31.90 -41.87
CA GLU A 95 -53.51 -33.33 -42.08
C GLU A 95 -54.58 -33.84 -43.06
N SER A 96 -54.16 -34.41 -44.20
CA SER A 96 -55.07 -35.04 -45.15
C SER A 96 -55.34 -36.49 -44.76
N ILE A 97 -56.61 -36.86 -44.64
CA ILE A 97 -57.09 -38.21 -44.29
C ILE A 97 -56.99 -39.15 -45.51
N ASP A 98 -57.00 -38.58 -46.71
CA ASP A 98 -57.12 -39.25 -48.01
C ASP A 98 -56.14 -38.66 -49.04
N GLY A 99 -55.85 -39.39 -50.10
CA GLY A 99 -54.84 -39.03 -51.10
C GLY A 99 -53.89 -40.17 -51.44
N ARG A 100 -52.81 -39.84 -52.15
CA ARG A 100 -51.71 -40.79 -52.43
C ARG A 100 -50.93 -41.13 -51.15
N ALA A 101 -50.16 -42.22 -51.17
CA ALA A 101 -49.18 -42.46 -50.11
C ALA A 101 -48.10 -41.37 -50.12
N LEU A 102 -47.46 -41.12 -48.96
CA LEU A 102 -46.30 -40.24 -48.89
C LEU A 102 -45.14 -40.80 -49.73
N GLU A 103 -44.27 -39.89 -50.18
CA GLU A 103 -43.03 -40.25 -50.86
C GLU A 103 -42.07 -40.98 -49.91
N ALA A 104 -41.40 -42.02 -50.40
CA ALA A 104 -40.54 -42.85 -49.57
C ALA A 104 -39.35 -42.05 -49.02
N GLY A 105 -39.24 -41.97 -47.69
CA GLY A 105 -38.21 -41.21 -46.98
C GLY A 105 -38.69 -39.89 -46.39
N HIS A 106 -39.85 -39.38 -46.82
CA HIS A 106 -40.50 -38.18 -46.26
C HIS A 106 -41.59 -38.55 -45.25
N ILE A 107 -41.86 -37.62 -44.33
CA ILE A 107 -42.91 -37.72 -43.29
C ILE A 107 -43.99 -36.65 -43.44
N PHE A 108 -43.77 -35.61 -44.25
CA PHE A 108 -44.79 -34.65 -44.67
C PHE A 108 -45.14 -34.79 -46.16
N ALA A 109 -46.37 -34.40 -46.50
CA ALA A 109 -46.87 -34.33 -47.86
C ALA A 109 -46.52 -32.98 -48.51
N ARG A 110 -45.99 -33.05 -49.74
CA ARG A 110 -45.65 -31.92 -50.62
C ARG A 110 -46.85 -31.00 -50.90
N ARG A 111 -46.58 -29.71 -51.05
CA ARG A 111 -47.49 -28.70 -51.60
C ARG A 111 -48.05 -29.15 -52.95
N VAL A 112 -49.35 -28.95 -53.16
CA VAL A 112 -50.02 -29.22 -54.43
C VAL A 112 -50.61 -27.92 -54.97
N ALA A 113 -50.32 -27.60 -56.23
CA ALA A 113 -50.84 -26.38 -56.83
C ALA A 113 -52.34 -26.47 -57.14
N GLY A 114 -53.03 -25.32 -57.17
CA GLY A 114 -54.34 -25.16 -57.81
C GLY A 114 -55.58 -25.57 -57.00
N HIS A 115 -55.48 -25.73 -55.68
CA HIS A 115 -56.60 -26.16 -54.81
C HIS A 115 -57.09 -25.12 -53.78
N ASP A 116 -56.77 -23.83 -53.99
CA ASP A 116 -57.21 -22.68 -53.18
C ASP A 116 -57.07 -22.88 -51.66
N THR A 117 -55.84 -23.21 -51.21
CA THR A 117 -55.49 -23.36 -49.77
C THR A 117 -56.42 -24.36 -49.05
N PHE A 118 -56.42 -25.59 -49.55
CA PHE A 118 -57.23 -26.74 -49.11
C PHE A 118 -58.76 -26.57 -49.16
N GLN A 119 -59.29 -25.52 -49.81
CA GLN A 119 -60.73 -25.32 -49.97
C GLN A 119 -61.34 -26.14 -51.10
N ASP A 120 -60.57 -26.45 -52.17
CA ASP A 120 -61.01 -27.39 -53.22
C ASP A 120 -60.36 -28.77 -53.03
N GLY A 121 -61.04 -29.61 -52.26
CA GLY A 121 -60.65 -31.00 -52.06
C GLY A 121 -60.68 -31.87 -53.33
N GLU A 122 -61.48 -31.52 -54.35
CA GLU A 122 -61.50 -32.26 -55.61
C GLU A 122 -60.25 -31.92 -56.44
N ALA A 123 -59.85 -30.65 -56.47
CA ALA A 123 -58.59 -30.22 -57.10
C ALA A 123 -57.37 -30.82 -56.39
N PHE A 124 -57.32 -30.80 -55.05
CA PHE A 124 -56.23 -31.41 -54.26
C PHE A 124 -56.00 -32.88 -54.64
N LEU A 125 -57.06 -33.70 -54.58
CA LEU A 125 -56.96 -35.14 -54.89
C LEU A 125 -56.65 -35.39 -56.38
N ARG A 126 -57.19 -34.57 -57.29
CA ARG A 126 -56.93 -34.69 -58.74
C ARG A 126 -55.48 -34.36 -59.09
N ASN A 127 -54.92 -33.34 -58.44
CA ASN A 127 -53.56 -32.85 -58.71
C ASN A 127 -52.49 -33.70 -57.98
N GLY A 128 -52.90 -34.74 -57.25
CA GLY A 128 -52.01 -35.75 -56.69
C GLY A 128 -51.70 -35.61 -55.20
N GLY A 129 -52.53 -34.86 -54.46
CA GLY A 129 -52.40 -34.68 -53.01
C GLY A 129 -52.18 -35.98 -52.24
N SER A 130 -51.24 -35.94 -51.31
CA SER A 130 -50.86 -37.09 -50.49
C SER A 130 -51.53 -37.04 -49.11
N LYS A 131 -51.84 -38.22 -48.60
CA LYS A 131 -52.32 -38.46 -47.24
C LYS A 131 -51.23 -38.10 -46.22
N GLY A 132 -51.64 -37.73 -44.99
CA GLY A 132 -50.74 -37.37 -43.88
C GLY A 132 -50.66 -35.87 -43.63
N THR A 133 -49.77 -35.46 -42.73
CA THR A 133 -49.54 -34.04 -42.42
C THR A 133 -48.93 -33.34 -43.63
N GLN A 134 -49.51 -32.20 -44.02
CA GLN A 134 -49.05 -31.39 -45.14
C GLN A 134 -47.90 -30.48 -44.69
N ILE A 135 -47.01 -30.12 -45.62
CA ILE A 135 -45.98 -29.09 -45.39
C ILE A 135 -46.65 -27.72 -45.23
N ASP A 136 -47.63 -27.41 -46.08
CA ASP A 136 -48.35 -26.14 -46.10
C ASP A 136 -49.23 -25.90 -44.87
N ILE A 137 -49.27 -24.63 -44.47
CA ILE A 137 -50.08 -24.11 -43.37
C ILE A 137 -51.26 -23.29 -43.89
N LEU A 138 -52.34 -23.24 -43.11
CA LEU A 138 -53.39 -22.25 -43.29
C LEU A 138 -52.95 -20.92 -42.63
N PRO A 139 -52.88 -19.82 -43.39
CA PRO A 139 -52.69 -18.48 -42.82
C PRO A 139 -53.93 -18.06 -42.00
N PRO A 140 -53.89 -16.96 -41.23
CA PRO A 140 -55.08 -16.45 -40.55
C PRO A 140 -56.20 -16.10 -41.54
N GLY A 141 -57.44 -16.45 -41.21
CA GLY A 141 -58.59 -16.28 -42.11
C GLY A 141 -59.76 -17.22 -41.83
N GLN A 142 -60.76 -17.20 -42.71
CA GLN A 142 -61.91 -18.11 -42.70
C GLN A 142 -61.87 -19.00 -43.94
N PHE A 143 -61.77 -20.32 -43.74
CA PHE A 143 -61.56 -21.30 -44.80
C PHE A 143 -62.69 -22.30 -44.90
N ARG A 144 -63.04 -22.64 -46.14
CA ARG A 144 -64.07 -23.64 -46.47
C ARG A 144 -63.46 -25.05 -46.51
N ILE A 145 -62.99 -25.54 -45.37
CA ILE A 145 -62.29 -26.83 -45.28
C ILE A 145 -63.28 -28.00 -45.10
N ASN A 146 -63.12 -29.06 -45.90
CA ASN A 146 -63.91 -30.28 -45.76
C ASN A 146 -63.38 -31.16 -44.61
N SER A 147 -64.10 -31.21 -43.48
CA SER A 147 -63.67 -31.95 -42.27
C SER A 147 -63.47 -33.47 -42.45
N TYR A 148 -64.00 -34.05 -43.53
CA TYR A 148 -63.84 -35.49 -43.83
C TYR A 148 -62.62 -35.79 -44.72
N LEU A 149 -62.08 -34.78 -45.39
CA LEU A 149 -60.84 -34.90 -46.17
C LEU A 149 -59.64 -34.35 -45.38
N PHE A 150 -59.81 -33.21 -44.72
CA PHE A 150 -58.74 -32.53 -44.00
C PHE A 150 -59.09 -32.38 -42.52
N ARG A 151 -58.17 -32.77 -41.65
CA ARG A 151 -58.15 -32.40 -40.23
C ARG A 151 -57.24 -31.17 -40.08
N VAL A 152 -57.77 -30.09 -39.51
CA VAL A 152 -57.00 -28.89 -39.19
C VAL A 152 -56.77 -28.85 -37.68
N ARG A 153 -55.52 -28.70 -37.26
CA ARG A 153 -55.19 -28.29 -35.88
C ARG A 153 -54.82 -26.82 -35.90
N VAL A 154 -55.49 -26.03 -35.07
CA VAL A 154 -55.18 -24.60 -34.91
C VAL A 154 -54.24 -24.46 -33.74
N GLU A 155 -53.03 -23.96 -34.00
CA GLU A 155 -51.96 -23.80 -33.02
C GLU A 155 -51.56 -22.31 -32.96
N LYS A 156 -50.94 -21.87 -31.87
CA LYS A 156 -50.46 -20.48 -31.77
C LYS A 156 -49.25 -20.25 -32.67
N ALA A 157 -49.20 -19.08 -33.31
CA ALA A 157 -48.03 -18.65 -34.06
C ALA A 157 -46.81 -18.53 -33.12
N LEU A 158 -45.62 -18.88 -33.60
CA LEU A 158 -44.40 -18.77 -32.81
C LEU A 158 -44.07 -17.30 -32.60
N ILE A 159 -43.80 -16.93 -31.35
CA ILE A 159 -43.28 -15.61 -30.96
C ILE A 159 -41.90 -15.83 -30.35
N VAL A 160 -40.87 -15.28 -30.98
CA VAL A 160 -39.52 -15.17 -30.43
C VAL A 160 -39.43 -13.79 -29.77
N PRO A 161 -39.34 -13.68 -28.43
CA PRO A 161 -39.29 -12.40 -27.75
C PRO A 161 -38.04 -11.58 -28.11
N SER A 162 -38.09 -10.28 -27.84
CA SER A 162 -36.89 -9.43 -27.85
C SER A 162 -35.84 -9.97 -26.87
N ASN A 163 -34.56 -9.95 -27.26
CA ASN A 163 -33.43 -10.57 -26.56
C ASN A 163 -33.49 -12.11 -26.47
N ASN A 164 -34.24 -12.77 -27.35
CA ASN A 164 -34.20 -14.22 -27.53
C ASN A 164 -33.82 -14.60 -28.97
N VAL A 165 -33.44 -15.85 -29.16
CA VAL A 165 -33.12 -16.48 -30.45
C VAL A 165 -33.87 -17.82 -30.54
N GLY A 166 -34.51 -18.08 -31.67
CA GLY A 166 -35.15 -19.36 -31.96
C GLY A 166 -34.18 -20.33 -32.64
N ILE A 167 -33.97 -21.49 -32.05
CA ILE A 167 -33.11 -22.56 -32.56
C ILE A 167 -34.00 -23.58 -33.25
N VAL A 168 -33.79 -23.82 -34.55
CA VAL A 168 -34.68 -24.67 -35.35
C VAL A 168 -34.14 -26.09 -35.45
N THR A 169 -35.02 -27.07 -35.33
CA THR A 169 -34.74 -28.48 -35.65
C THR A 169 -35.80 -28.98 -36.63
N ALA A 170 -35.37 -29.29 -37.86
CA ALA A 170 -36.23 -29.83 -38.91
C ALA A 170 -36.42 -31.34 -38.70
N ARG A 171 -37.67 -31.84 -38.77
CA ARG A 171 -37.99 -33.27 -38.65
C ARG A 171 -37.96 -34.04 -39.97
N ASP A 172 -38.10 -33.33 -41.09
CA ASP A 172 -38.06 -33.87 -42.46
C ASP A 172 -37.01 -33.11 -43.28
N GLY A 173 -36.65 -33.66 -44.43
CA GLY A 173 -35.57 -33.20 -45.29
C GLY A 173 -34.54 -34.29 -45.58
N VAL A 174 -33.52 -33.92 -46.35
CA VAL A 174 -32.40 -34.80 -46.71
C VAL A 174 -31.64 -35.21 -45.44
N SER A 175 -31.05 -36.40 -45.39
CA SER A 175 -30.22 -36.79 -44.25
C SER A 175 -28.94 -35.95 -44.18
N MET A 176 -28.67 -35.36 -43.03
CA MET A 176 -27.39 -34.70 -42.73
C MET A 176 -26.22 -35.68 -42.90
N GLU A 177 -25.10 -35.19 -43.42
CA GLU A 177 -23.88 -35.96 -43.62
C GLU A 177 -23.24 -36.39 -42.28
N PRO A 178 -22.74 -37.64 -42.16
CA PRO A 178 -22.08 -38.11 -40.94
C PRO A 178 -20.87 -37.25 -40.56
N GLY A 179 -20.80 -36.85 -39.28
CA GLY A 179 -19.66 -36.11 -38.71
C GLY A 179 -19.87 -34.60 -38.57
N ARG A 180 -20.93 -34.04 -39.17
CA ARG A 180 -21.39 -32.67 -38.92
C ARG A 180 -22.36 -32.65 -37.72
N LEU A 181 -22.39 -31.53 -36.98
CA LEU A 181 -23.31 -31.33 -35.85
C LEU A 181 -24.60 -30.60 -36.26
N LEU A 182 -24.52 -29.74 -37.27
CA LEU A 182 -25.61 -28.89 -37.73
C LEU A 182 -25.88 -29.05 -39.23
N ALA A 183 -27.16 -29.05 -39.58
CA ALA A 183 -27.66 -28.99 -40.96
C ALA A 183 -27.22 -27.69 -41.65
N ARG A 184 -27.02 -27.76 -42.97
CA ARG A 184 -26.48 -26.66 -43.78
C ARG A 184 -27.46 -25.49 -43.86
N TYR A 185 -26.94 -24.29 -44.12
CA TYR A 185 -27.80 -23.19 -44.54
C TYR A 185 -28.47 -23.53 -45.86
N THR A 186 -29.79 -23.30 -45.93
CA THR A 186 -30.62 -23.60 -47.12
C THR A 186 -31.26 -22.30 -47.60
N ALA A 187 -30.82 -21.81 -48.76
CA ALA A 187 -31.42 -20.64 -49.39
C ALA A 187 -32.82 -20.94 -49.93
N GLY A 188 -33.65 -19.90 -50.12
CA GLY A 188 -34.94 -20.00 -50.81
C GLY A 188 -36.18 -20.03 -49.92
N HIS A 189 -36.04 -19.98 -48.59
CA HIS A 189 -37.17 -19.83 -47.66
C HIS A 189 -37.11 -18.53 -46.85
N THR A 190 -38.26 -18.09 -46.30
CA THR A 190 -38.35 -16.90 -45.43
C THR A 190 -38.39 -17.32 -43.95
N ALA A 191 -37.21 -17.54 -43.34
CA ALA A 191 -37.04 -17.93 -41.95
C ALA A 191 -37.94 -19.12 -41.52
N PHE A 192 -37.84 -20.23 -42.26
CA PHE A 192 -38.61 -21.47 -42.06
C PHE A 192 -40.16 -21.36 -42.16
N GLN A 193 -40.72 -20.21 -42.57
CA GLN A 193 -42.17 -20.08 -42.78
C GLN A 193 -42.64 -20.75 -44.07
N ASP A 194 -41.78 -20.84 -45.10
CA ASP A 194 -42.06 -21.63 -46.31
C ASP A 194 -41.36 -23.00 -46.21
N GLY A 195 -42.10 -24.00 -45.73
CA GLY A 195 -41.59 -25.36 -45.59
C GLY A 195 -41.37 -26.06 -46.92
N GLU A 196 -42.08 -25.71 -47.99
CA GLU A 196 -41.87 -26.34 -49.29
C GLU A 196 -40.54 -25.87 -49.89
N GLY A 197 -40.30 -24.56 -49.88
CA GLY A 197 -39.01 -23.98 -50.29
C GLY A 197 -37.83 -24.56 -49.51
N PHE A 198 -37.99 -24.92 -48.23
CA PHE A 198 -36.95 -25.63 -47.49
C PHE A 198 -36.63 -27.02 -48.08
N ILE A 199 -37.65 -27.85 -48.31
CA ILE A 199 -37.45 -29.24 -48.74
C ILE A 199 -37.10 -29.31 -50.25
N GLU A 200 -37.66 -28.44 -51.10
CA GLU A 200 -37.29 -28.33 -52.53
C GLU A 200 -35.82 -27.92 -52.73
N ASN A 201 -35.31 -26.96 -51.93
CA ASN A 201 -33.92 -26.52 -52.01
C ASN A 201 -32.93 -27.46 -51.28
N GLY A 202 -33.37 -28.66 -50.89
CA GLY A 202 -32.50 -29.70 -50.32
C GLY A 202 -32.18 -29.51 -48.84
N GLY A 203 -33.09 -28.90 -48.07
CA GLY A 203 -32.98 -28.75 -46.63
C GLY A 203 -32.70 -30.06 -45.91
N GLU A 204 -31.77 -30.02 -44.94
CA GLU A 204 -31.31 -31.19 -44.19
C GLU A 204 -32.10 -31.37 -42.89
N ARG A 205 -32.52 -32.59 -42.57
CA ARG A 205 -33.18 -32.92 -41.30
C ARG A 205 -32.19 -32.87 -40.13
N GLY A 206 -32.65 -32.41 -38.97
CA GLY A 206 -31.84 -32.24 -37.75
C GLY A 206 -31.77 -30.77 -37.28
N PRO A 207 -30.88 -30.47 -36.32
CA PRO A 207 -30.68 -29.12 -35.81
C PRO A 207 -30.06 -28.23 -36.89
N GLN A 208 -30.64 -27.06 -37.11
CA GLN A 208 -30.24 -26.13 -38.17
C GLN A 208 -29.11 -25.19 -37.70
N ILE A 209 -28.25 -24.79 -38.65
CA ILE A 209 -27.24 -23.75 -38.41
C ILE A 209 -27.84 -22.35 -38.32
N GLU A 210 -28.87 -22.08 -39.14
CA GLU A 210 -29.61 -20.83 -39.16
C GLU A 210 -30.50 -20.68 -37.92
N LEU A 211 -30.65 -19.43 -37.49
CA LEU A 211 -31.35 -19.03 -36.28
C LEU A 211 -32.51 -18.08 -36.62
N MET A 212 -33.58 -18.18 -35.86
CA MET A 212 -34.72 -17.26 -35.95
C MET A 212 -34.49 -16.07 -35.03
N LEU A 213 -34.49 -14.88 -35.63
CA LEU A 213 -34.37 -13.60 -34.91
C LEU A 213 -35.64 -13.30 -34.08
N PRO A 214 -35.64 -12.27 -33.21
CA PRO A 214 -36.85 -11.79 -32.56
C PRO A 214 -37.93 -11.40 -33.57
N GLY A 215 -39.14 -11.89 -33.36
CA GLY A 215 -40.23 -11.72 -34.31
C GLY A 215 -41.37 -12.70 -34.09
N ARG A 216 -42.37 -12.62 -34.96
CA ARG A 216 -43.54 -13.50 -34.96
C ARG A 216 -43.62 -14.25 -36.29
N TYR A 217 -43.63 -15.57 -36.20
CA TYR A 217 -43.46 -16.46 -37.33
C TYR A 217 -44.62 -17.43 -37.43
N ARG A 218 -45.14 -17.60 -38.65
CA ARG A 218 -46.17 -18.58 -38.98
C ARG A 218 -45.49 -19.72 -39.73
N LEU A 219 -45.19 -20.79 -39.00
CA LEU A 219 -44.44 -21.94 -39.50
C LEU A 219 -45.14 -23.23 -39.06
N ASN A 220 -44.88 -24.31 -39.79
CA ASN A 220 -45.38 -25.63 -39.46
C ASN A 220 -44.58 -26.23 -38.30
N ILE A 221 -45.09 -26.11 -37.07
CA ILE A 221 -44.39 -26.57 -35.85
C ILE A 221 -44.21 -28.09 -35.78
N ASP A 222 -44.95 -28.86 -36.57
CA ASP A 222 -44.72 -30.31 -36.68
C ASP A 222 -43.45 -30.59 -37.51
N LEU A 223 -43.20 -29.80 -38.57
CA LEU A 223 -42.03 -29.89 -39.45
C LEU A 223 -40.78 -29.26 -38.81
N PHE A 224 -40.94 -28.08 -38.22
CA PHE A 224 -39.87 -27.29 -37.61
C PHE A 224 -40.13 -27.12 -36.10
N ASN A 225 -39.43 -27.90 -35.28
CA ASN A 225 -39.43 -27.71 -33.84
C ASN A 225 -38.51 -26.55 -33.48
N VAL A 226 -39.02 -25.49 -32.84
CA VAL A 226 -38.23 -24.30 -32.51
C VAL A 226 -38.09 -24.15 -31.00
N GLU A 227 -36.85 -24.17 -30.51
CA GLU A 227 -36.52 -23.93 -29.10
C GLU A 227 -36.08 -22.47 -28.93
N VAL A 228 -36.82 -21.70 -28.12
CA VAL A 228 -36.51 -20.29 -27.86
C VAL A 228 -35.53 -20.20 -26.68
N ARG A 229 -34.32 -19.69 -26.93
CA ARG A 229 -33.27 -19.46 -25.91
C ARG A 229 -32.97 -17.96 -25.75
N PRO A 230 -32.41 -17.52 -24.61
CA PRO A 230 -31.95 -16.13 -24.47
C PRO A 230 -30.79 -15.85 -25.43
N ALA A 231 -30.75 -14.63 -25.96
CA ALA A 231 -29.63 -14.13 -26.74
C ALA A 231 -28.42 -13.85 -25.82
N THR A 232 -27.22 -13.87 -26.39
CA THR A 232 -25.98 -13.62 -25.65
C THR A 232 -25.84 -12.12 -25.38
N VAL A 233 -25.87 -11.71 -24.11
CA VAL A 233 -25.69 -10.32 -23.69
C VAL A 233 -24.35 -10.19 -22.97
N VAL A 234 -23.43 -9.41 -23.54
CA VAL A 234 -22.12 -9.10 -22.97
C VAL A 234 -22.20 -7.71 -22.32
N GLN A 235 -21.93 -7.63 -21.02
CA GLN A 235 -21.97 -6.36 -20.27
C GLN A 235 -20.75 -5.47 -20.55
N ALA A 236 -20.83 -4.18 -20.23
CA ALA A 236 -19.77 -3.19 -20.51
C ALA A 236 -18.41 -3.51 -19.85
N ASN A 237 -18.41 -4.18 -18.69
CA ASN A 237 -17.24 -4.66 -17.96
C ASN A 237 -16.88 -6.12 -18.28
N GLN A 238 -17.50 -6.71 -19.30
CA GLN A 238 -17.31 -8.11 -19.67
C GLN A 238 -16.82 -8.26 -21.10
N VAL A 239 -16.28 -9.44 -21.38
CA VAL A 239 -15.90 -9.91 -22.71
C VAL A 239 -16.49 -11.30 -22.93
N GLY A 240 -17.03 -11.56 -24.11
CA GLY A 240 -17.52 -12.89 -24.47
C GLY A 240 -16.43 -13.71 -25.15
N LEU A 241 -15.94 -14.75 -24.46
CA LEU A 241 -14.99 -15.71 -24.99
C LEU A 241 -15.75 -16.82 -25.73
N VAL A 242 -15.51 -16.99 -27.02
CA VAL A 242 -16.29 -17.89 -27.90
C VAL A 242 -15.55 -19.20 -28.12
N THR A 243 -16.27 -20.33 -28.06
CA THR A 243 -15.77 -21.67 -28.40
C THR A 243 -16.68 -22.30 -29.45
N ALA A 244 -16.15 -22.59 -30.64
CA ALA A 244 -16.90 -23.26 -31.70
C ALA A 244 -16.95 -24.78 -31.47
N LYS A 245 -18.12 -25.39 -31.67
CA LYS A 245 -18.36 -26.82 -31.48
C LYS A 245 -18.16 -27.63 -32.77
N ASP A 246 -18.43 -27.01 -33.92
CA ASP A 246 -18.21 -27.58 -35.25
C ASP A 246 -17.19 -26.75 -36.05
N GLY A 247 -16.71 -27.27 -37.18
CA GLY A 247 -15.69 -26.65 -38.03
C GLY A 247 -14.46 -27.52 -38.25
N ALA A 248 -13.45 -26.98 -38.95
CA ALA A 248 -12.17 -27.66 -39.17
C ALA A 248 -11.51 -28.03 -37.83
N PRO A 249 -10.77 -29.15 -37.71
CA PRO A 249 -10.03 -29.45 -36.48
C PRO A 249 -8.96 -28.38 -36.23
N LEU A 250 -8.76 -28.01 -34.95
CA LEU A 250 -7.69 -27.12 -34.54
C LEU A 250 -6.31 -27.76 -34.88
N PRO A 251 -5.34 -27.01 -35.43
CA PRO A 251 -4.00 -27.52 -35.73
C PRO A 251 -3.29 -28.08 -34.50
N ALA A 252 -2.50 -29.13 -34.69
CA ALA A 252 -1.74 -29.75 -33.61
C ALA A 252 -0.69 -28.78 -33.04
N GLY A 253 -0.78 -28.48 -31.74
CA GLY A 253 0.11 -27.55 -31.04
C GLY A 253 -0.53 -26.17 -30.77
N GLU A 254 -1.61 -25.82 -31.46
CA GLU A 254 -2.38 -24.60 -31.19
C GLU A 254 -3.40 -24.82 -30.05
N LEU A 255 -3.65 -23.76 -29.27
CA LEU A 255 -4.60 -23.75 -28.14
C LEU A 255 -5.89 -22.99 -28.45
N VAL A 256 -5.85 -22.14 -29.48
CA VAL A 256 -6.90 -21.18 -29.84
C VAL A 256 -6.90 -21.06 -31.36
N ALA A 257 -8.08 -21.12 -31.95
CA ALA A 257 -8.30 -21.05 -33.39
C ALA A 257 -7.93 -19.67 -33.96
N ILE A 258 -7.54 -19.67 -35.24
CA ILE A 258 -7.24 -18.44 -35.99
C ILE A 258 -8.45 -17.49 -36.06
N ASN A 259 -8.18 -16.19 -36.20
CA ASN A 259 -9.20 -15.20 -36.56
C ASN A 259 -9.80 -15.54 -37.94
N VAL A 260 -11.12 -15.44 -38.06
CA VAL A 260 -11.86 -15.62 -39.31
C VAL A 260 -12.71 -14.38 -39.54
N THR A 261 -12.64 -13.79 -40.74
CA THR A 261 -13.41 -12.58 -41.05
C THR A 261 -14.73 -12.91 -41.76
N GLY A 262 -15.69 -11.97 -41.74
CA GLY A 262 -16.91 -12.04 -42.56
C GLY A 262 -18.13 -12.71 -41.93
N HIS A 263 -18.07 -13.13 -40.66
CA HIS A 263 -19.16 -13.85 -39.96
C HIS A 263 -19.98 -13.00 -38.97
N ASN A 264 -19.86 -11.66 -39.02
CA ASN A 264 -20.60 -10.70 -38.19
C ASN A 264 -20.65 -11.04 -36.68
N ASP A 265 -19.47 -11.16 -36.04
CA ASP A 265 -19.33 -11.48 -34.61
C ASP A 265 -20.08 -12.78 -34.20
N PHE A 266 -19.80 -13.88 -34.92
CA PHE A 266 -20.39 -15.22 -34.75
C PHE A 266 -21.92 -15.32 -34.91
N GLN A 267 -22.59 -14.27 -35.39
CA GLN A 267 -24.04 -14.30 -35.68
C GLN A 267 -24.34 -15.03 -36.98
N ASP A 268 -23.43 -15.00 -37.98
CA ASP A 268 -23.53 -15.85 -39.17
C ASP A 268 -22.61 -17.07 -39.04
N ALA A 269 -23.15 -18.12 -38.44
CA ALA A 269 -22.50 -19.42 -38.31
C ALA A 269 -22.20 -20.08 -39.68
N SER A 270 -22.97 -19.76 -40.73
CA SER A 270 -22.78 -20.34 -42.07
C SER A 270 -21.57 -19.72 -42.76
N ALA A 271 -21.41 -18.41 -42.69
CA ALA A 271 -20.24 -17.68 -43.16
C ALA A 271 -18.97 -18.08 -42.38
N PHE A 272 -19.07 -18.28 -41.06
CA PHE A 272 -17.96 -18.78 -40.24
C PHE A 272 -17.41 -20.12 -40.77
N LEU A 273 -18.28 -21.10 -41.03
CA LEU A 273 -17.86 -22.39 -41.57
C LEU A 273 -17.34 -22.28 -43.01
N ALA A 274 -18.01 -21.49 -43.86
CA ALA A 274 -17.60 -21.30 -45.25
C ALA A 274 -16.21 -20.66 -45.38
N ASN A 275 -15.85 -19.76 -44.45
CA ASN A 275 -14.56 -19.07 -44.42
C ASN A 275 -13.45 -19.87 -43.71
N GLY A 276 -13.67 -21.17 -43.43
CA GLY A 276 -12.65 -22.05 -42.85
C GLY A 276 -12.61 -22.06 -41.32
N GLY A 277 -13.71 -21.69 -40.65
CA GLY A 277 -13.84 -21.72 -39.19
C GLY A 277 -13.41 -23.03 -38.55
N GLN A 278 -12.58 -22.93 -37.51
CA GLN A 278 -12.03 -24.06 -36.77
C GLN A 278 -12.82 -24.30 -35.48
N ARG A 279 -12.98 -25.57 -35.08
CA ARG A 279 -13.58 -25.96 -33.80
C ARG A 279 -12.61 -25.72 -32.64
N GLY A 280 -13.14 -25.40 -31.46
CA GLY A 280 -12.37 -25.11 -30.24
C GLY A 280 -12.47 -23.65 -29.80
N PRO A 281 -11.66 -23.23 -28.81
CA PRO A 281 -11.58 -21.84 -28.36
C PRO A 281 -11.22 -20.91 -29.51
N GLN A 282 -11.95 -19.82 -29.71
CA GLN A 282 -11.68 -18.85 -30.78
C GLN A 282 -10.75 -17.73 -30.30
N PHE A 283 -9.93 -17.17 -31.20
CA PHE A 283 -9.13 -15.98 -30.89
C PHE A 283 -10.02 -14.74 -30.74
N ASP A 284 -11.00 -14.61 -31.62
CA ASP A 284 -11.93 -13.49 -31.61
C ASP A 284 -12.90 -13.54 -30.43
N LEU A 285 -13.24 -12.34 -29.96
CA LEU A 285 -14.03 -12.10 -28.76
C LEU A 285 -15.24 -11.22 -29.07
N LEU A 286 -16.29 -11.41 -28.29
CA LEU A 286 -17.46 -10.53 -28.33
C LEU A 286 -17.21 -9.33 -27.40
N LYS A 287 -17.39 -8.14 -27.97
CA LYS A 287 -17.38 -6.86 -27.24
C LYS A 287 -18.71 -6.69 -26.48
N PRO A 288 -18.88 -5.66 -25.64
CA PRO A 288 -20.16 -5.40 -25.00
C PRO A 288 -21.28 -5.16 -26.02
N GLY A 289 -22.40 -5.87 -25.86
CA GLY A 289 -23.50 -5.86 -26.83
C GLY A 289 -24.46 -7.05 -26.67
N THR A 290 -25.53 -7.06 -27.46
CA THR A 290 -26.47 -8.19 -27.56
C THR A 290 -26.26 -8.88 -28.90
N TYR A 291 -25.97 -10.18 -28.88
CA TYR A 291 -25.64 -10.98 -30.04
C TYR A 291 -26.60 -12.17 -30.18
N TYR A 292 -27.15 -12.34 -31.39
CA TYR A 292 -27.99 -13.49 -31.73
C TYR A 292 -27.12 -14.63 -32.26
N ILE A 293 -26.54 -15.40 -31.34
CA ILE A 293 -25.60 -16.48 -31.65
C ILE A 293 -26.30 -17.82 -31.45
N ASN A 294 -26.08 -18.78 -32.36
CA ASN A 294 -26.61 -20.14 -32.23
C ASN A 294 -25.83 -20.93 -31.16
N PRO A 295 -26.41 -21.25 -30.00
CA PRO A 295 -25.69 -21.90 -28.90
C PRO A 295 -25.43 -23.40 -29.13
N LEU A 296 -25.99 -23.99 -30.21
CA LEU A 296 -25.60 -25.32 -30.67
C LEU A 296 -24.29 -25.28 -31.48
N MET A 297 -23.98 -24.14 -32.12
CA MET A 297 -22.73 -23.93 -32.85
C MET A 297 -21.62 -23.40 -31.95
N PHE A 298 -21.92 -22.38 -31.13
CA PHE A 298 -20.94 -21.66 -30.33
C PHE A 298 -21.30 -21.70 -28.84
N ASP A 299 -20.32 -21.95 -27.98
CA ASP A 299 -20.43 -21.72 -26.54
C ASP A 299 -19.80 -20.36 -26.22
N VAL A 300 -20.51 -19.48 -25.49
CA VAL A 300 -19.98 -18.15 -25.11
C VAL A 300 -19.86 -18.09 -23.60
N LYS A 301 -18.63 -17.87 -23.12
CA LYS A 301 -18.32 -17.69 -21.70
C LYS A 301 -18.02 -16.21 -21.45
N LEU A 302 -18.74 -15.61 -20.52
CA LEU A 302 -18.51 -14.23 -20.10
C LEU A 302 -17.37 -14.19 -19.09
N ASP A 303 -16.38 -13.34 -19.36
CA ASP A 303 -15.23 -13.09 -18.49
C ASP A 303 -15.10 -11.57 -18.21
N GLN A 304 -14.37 -11.19 -17.16
CA GLN A 304 -14.15 -9.79 -16.79
C GLN A 304 -13.01 -9.18 -17.59
N VAL A 305 -13.20 -7.94 -18.07
CA VAL A 305 -12.17 -7.16 -18.78
C VAL A 305 -10.90 -6.97 -17.94
N ALA A 306 -9.75 -6.88 -18.61
CA ALA A 306 -8.50 -6.54 -17.95
C ALA A 306 -8.46 -5.02 -17.70
N VAL A 307 -8.49 -4.63 -16.43
CA VAL A 307 -8.38 -3.22 -16.00
C VAL A 307 -6.96 -2.99 -15.49
N VAL A 308 -6.26 -2.02 -16.09
CA VAL A 308 -4.92 -1.58 -15.68
C VAL A 308 -5.06 -0.19 -15.08
N GLN A 309 -4.69 -0.01 -13.82
CA GLN A 309 -4.86 1.26 -13.12
C GLN A 309 -3.74 2.25 -13.44
N ARG A 310 -3.95 3.53 -13.12
CA ARG A 310 -2.89 4.54 -13.25
C ARG A 310 -1.76 4.21 -12.29
N GLY A 311 -0.52 4.20 -12.80
CA GLY A 311 0.65 3.74 -12.05
C GLY A 311 0.95 2.25 -12.24
N GLU A 312 0.12 1.50 -12.98
CA GLU A 312 0.37 0.11 -13.37
C GLU A 312 0.58 0.00 -14.89
N VAL A 313 1.23 -1.08 -15.32
CA VAL A 313 1.28 -1.54 -16.70
C VAL A 313 0.96 -3.03 -16.75
N ALA A 314 0.36 -3.53 -17.84
CA ALA A 314 0.20 -4.96 -18.05
C ALA A 314 1.23 -5.48 -19.05
N VAL A 315 2.04 -6.44 -18.60
CA VAL A 315 2.88 -7.28 -19.47
C VAL A 315 2.00 -8.43 -19.98
N LEU A 316 1.90 -8.56 -21.30
CA LEU A 316 1.13 -9.62 -21.94
C LEU A 316 2.02 -10.80 -22.30
N VAL A 317 1.54 -12.02 -22.07
CA VAL A 317 2.17 -13.26 -22.53
C VAL A 317 1.25 -13.92 -23.53
N SER A 318 1.69 -14.02 -24.78
CA SER A 318 0.92 -14.64 -25.87
C SER A 318 1.14 -16.14 -25.90
N ASN A 319 0.06 -16.90 -25.77
CA ASN A 319 0.01 -18.34 -26.03
C ASN A 319 -0.19 -18.66 -27.52
N VAL A 320 -0.48 -17.63 -28.34
CA VAL A 320 -0.79 -17.72 -29.77
C VAL A 320 0.24 -16.97 -30.61
N GLY A 321 0.19 -17.16 -31.92
CA GLY A 321 1.15 -16.60 -32.86
C GLY A 321 2.22 -17.61 -33.26
N ARG A 322 3.15 -17.18 -34.12
CA ARG A 322 4.23 -18.06 -34.57
C ARG A 322 5.17 -18.36 -33.40
N GLU A 323 5.63 -19.60 -33.30
CA GLU A 323 6.78 -19.85 -32.44
C GLU A 323 7.99 -19.16 -33.07
N PRO A 324 8.75 -18.34 -32.31
CA PRO A 324 9.96 -17.71 -32.84
C PRO A 324 10.96 -18.80 -33.23
N ASP A 325 11.50 -18.71 -34.45
CA ASP A 325 12.47 -19.69 -34.94
C ASP A 325 13.78 -19.62 -34.13
N SER A 326 14.46 -20.75 -34.01
CA SER A 326 15.71 -20.86 -33.22
C SER A 326 16.90 -20.14 -33.88
N THR A 327 16.76 -19.76 -35.15
CA THR A 327 17.79 -19.19 -36.02
C THR A 327 17.76 -17.67 -36.15
N ASP A 328 16.77 -16.96 -35.59
CA ASP A 328 16.75 -15.50 -35.63
C ASP A 328 17.86 -14.93 -34.71
N ASP A 329 18.86 -14.28 -35.30
CA ASP A 329 20.06 -13.72 -34.65
C ASP A 329 19.76 -12.77 -33.47
N ILE A 330 18.54 -12.25 -33.38
CA ILE A 330 18.03 -11.45 -32.26
C ILE A 330 18.17 -12.20 -30.92
N ARG A 331 18.05 -13.54 -30.94
CA ARG A 331 18.13 -14.40 -29.74
C ARG A 331 19.56 -14.64 -29.23
N LEU A 332 20.57 -14.19 -29.99
CA LEU A 332 21.99 -14.38 -29.70
C LEU A 332 22.68 -13.12 -29.15
N GLN A 333 21.95 -12.00 -29.02
CA GLN A 333 22.48 -10.81 -28.35
C GLN A 333 22.50 -11.05 -26.82
N PRO A 334 23.66 -10.92 -26.14
CA PRO A 334 23.81 -11.30 -24.73
C PRO A 334 23.03 -10.43 -23.72
N ALA A 335 22.34 -9.38 -24.19
CA ALA A 335 21.53 -8.47 -23.39
C ALA A 335 20.01 -8.59 -23.64
N THR A 336 19.57 -9.38 -24.63
CA THR A 336 18.13 -9.58 -24.91
C THR A 336 17.69 -10.90 -24.28
N GLU A 337 16.75 -10.82 -23.33
CA GLU A 337 16.26 -12.02 -22.67
C GLU A 337 15.50 -12.94 -23.62
N ARG A 338 15.83 -14.24 -23.57
CA ARG A 338 15.46 -15.27 -24.55
C ARG A 338 13.95 -15.47 -24.79
N TYR A 339 13.10 -14.88 -23.95
CA TYR A 339 11.65 -15.11 -23.90
C TYR A 339 10.80 -13.86 -24.21
N VAL A 340 11.42 -12.67 -24.36
CA VAL A 340 10.72 -11.46 -24.78
C VAL A 340 10.70 -11.41 -26.30
N VAL A 341 9.51 -11.24 -26.88
CA VAL A 341 9.24 -11.33 -28.32
C VAL A 341 8.42 -10.12 -28.81
N PRO A 342 8.58 -9.72 -30.09
CA PRO A 342 7.73 -8.69 -30.68
C PRO A 342 6.30 -9.22 -30.93
N ALA A 343 5.37 -8.29 -31.20
CA ALA A 343 3.97 -8.60 -31.46
C ALA A 343 3.77 -9.66 -32.55
N GLY A 344 2.88 -10.63 -32.28
CA GLY A 344 2.53 -11.72 -33.22
C GLY A 344 3.32 -13.02 -33.06
N PHE A 345 4.30 -13.05 -32.16
CA PHE A 345 5.01 -14.27 -31.75
C PHE A 345 4.50 -14.78 -30.40
N ARG A 346 4.58 -16.10 -30.22
CA ARG A 346 4.32 -16.78 -28.94
C ARG A 346 5.43 -16.44 -27.93
N GLY A 347 5.06 -15.96 -26.75
CA GLY A 347 6.00 -15.52 -25.71
C GLY A 347 5.58 -14.24 -25.00
N ILE A 348 6.47 -13.72 -24.15
CA ILE A 348 6.26 -12.48 -23.39
C ILE A 348 6.40 -11.30 -24.35
N GLN A 349 5.36 -10.48 -24.49
CA GLN A 349 5.37 -9.37 -25.44
C GLN A 349 6.28 -8.24 -24.96
N ALA A 350 7.09 -7.68 -25.87
CA ALA A 350 7.95 -6.53 -25.59
C ALA A 350 7.15 -5.25 -25.31
N ASP A 351 6.00 -5.07 -25.97
CA ASP A 351 5.12 -3.93 -25.76
C ASP A 351 4.21 -4.15 -24.55
N VAL A 352 4.21 -3.19 -23.62
CA VAL A 352 3.34 -3.19 -22.43
C VAL A 352 2.06 -2.41 -22.66
N ALA A 353 0.94 -2.91 -22.13
CA ALA A 353 -0.31 -2.16 -22.13
C ALA A 353 -0.32 -1.14 -20.98
N GLY A 354 -0.56 0.13 -21.32
CA GLY A 354 -0.68 1.22 -20.35
C GLY A 354 -1.99 1.19 -19.53
N PRO A 355 -2.26 2.21 -18.71
CA PRO A 355 -3.49 2.30 -17.92
C PRO A 355 -4.73 2.41 -18.83
N GLY A 356 -5.71 1.54 -18.62
CA GLY A 356 -6.89 1.45 -19.47
C GLY A 356 -7.74 0.20 -19.19
N VAL A 357 -8.80 0.03 -20.00
CA VAL A 357 -9.67 -1.15 -20.00
C VAL A 357 -9.45 -1.90 -21.31
N TYR A 358 -9.07 -3.17 -21.22
CA TYR A 358 -8.73 -4.01 -22.36
C TYR A 358 -9.65 -5.23 -22.44
N TYR A 359 -10.29 -5.41 -23.60
CA TYR A 359 -10.97 -6.64 -23.95
C TYR A 359 -9.92 -7.68 -24.35
N LEU A 360 -9.54 -8.53 -23.39
CA LEU A 360 -8.47 -9.50 -23.55
C LEU A 360 -9.04 -10.92 -23.57
N ASN A 361 -8.68 -11.71 -24.58
CA ASN A 361 -8.97 -13.13 -24.60
C ASN A 361 -7.97 -13.87 -23.69
N ARG A 362 -8.41 -14.31 -22.50
CA ARG A 362 -7.55 -14.98 -21.51
C ARG A 362 -7.04 -16.37 -21.92
N TRP A 363 -7.59 -16.97 -22.98
CA TRP A 363 -7.03 -18.21 -23.55
C TRP A 363 -5.81 -17.90 -24.42
N ALA A 364 -5.89 -16.82 -25.20
CA ALA A 364 -4.80 -16.36 -26.06
C ALA A 364 -3.70 -15.61 -25.31
N TYR A 365 -4.05 -14.84 -24.27
CA TYR A 365 -3.12 -13.95 -23.55
C TYR A 365 -3.26 -14.03 -22.03
N ILE A 366 -2.12 -14.05 -21.33
CA ILE A 366 -2.05 -13.88 -19.88
C ILE A 366 -1.52 -12.47 -19.59
N ALA A 367 -2.22 -11.69 -18.78
CA ALA A 367 -1.80 -10.34 -18.39
C ALA A 367 -1.24 -10.34 -16.96
N TYR A 368 0.02 -9.96 -16.81
CA TYR A 368 0.64 -9.66 -15.52
C TYR A 368 0.60 -8.16 -15.29
N ILE A 369 -0.21 -7.72 -14.32
CA ILE A 369 -0.30 -6.33 -13.90
C ILE A 369 0.89 -6.03 -12.98
N ILE A 370 1.67 -5.03 -13.33
CA ILE A 370 2.90 -4.63 -12.62
C ILE A 370 2.80 -3.16 -12.23
N PRO A 371 2.85 -2.84 -10.93
CA PRO A 371 2.95 -1.46 -10.49
C PRO A 371 4.32 -0.86 -10.85
N THR A 372 4.28 0.31 -11.46
CA THR A 372 5.43 1.14 -11.87
C THR A 372 5.69 2.31 -10.92
N THR A 373 4.83 2.45 -9.91
CA THR A 373 5.03 3.34 -8.76
C THR A 373 6.16 2.85 -7.87
N ASN A 374 6.57 3.68 -6.91
CA ASN A 374 7.55 3.28 -5.89
C ASN A 374 6.91 2.27 -4.93
N LEU A 375 7.43 1.05 -4.92
CA LEU A 375 7.07 -0.01 -4.00
C LEU A 375 7.99 0.03 -2.78
N THR A 376 7.41 -0.12 -1.59
CA THR A 376 8.19 -0.21 -0.35
C THR A 376 8.01 -1.59 0.27
N VAL A 377 9.12 -2.29 0.48
CA VAL A 377 9.21 -3.53 1.25
C VAL A 377 9.83 -3.19 2.61
N ASP A 378 9.25 -3.71 3.68
CA ASP A 378 9.60 -3.34 5.07
C ASP A 378 9.98 -4.58 5.89
N TRP A 379 11.07 -4.50 6.63
CA TRP A 379 11.51 -5.49 7.61
C TRP A 379 11.32 -4.84 8.98
N ALA A 380 10.19 -5.06 9.61
CA ALA A 380 9.79 -4.43 10.86
C ALA A 380 9.03 -5.42 11.75
N GLU A 381 9.06 -5.20 13.06
CA GLU A 381 8.25 -6.00 13.99
C GLU A 381 6.79 -5.65 13.73
N GLU A 382 5.92 -6.65 13.53
CA GLU A 382 4.49 -6.42 13.33
C GLU A 382 3.96 -5.57 14.48
N PRO A 383 3.40 -4.36 14.22
CA PRO A 383 2.56 -3.72 15.21
C PRO A 383 1.35 -4.64 15.42
N ALA A 384 1.17 -5.13 16.64
CA ALA A 384 0.05 -6.00 16.98
C ALA A 384 -1.26 -5.37 16.49
N ILE A 385 -1.96 -6.12 15.63
CA ILE A 385 -2.96 -5.63 14.66
C ILE A 385 -3.83 -4.48 15.20
N THR A 386 -3.60 -3.28 14.69
CA THR A 386 -4.58 -2.17 14.67
C THR A 386 -4.53 -1.49 13.31
N ASP A 387 -5.55 -1.82 12.51
CA ASP A 387 -6.08 -1.14 11.32
C ASP A 387 -5.15 -0.26 10.46
N SER A 388 -5.04 -0.65 9.19
CA SER A 388 -5.37 0.22 8.06
C SER A 388 -4.79 1.65 8.10
N SER A 389 -3.47 1.79 8.19
CA SER A 389 -2.80 3.07 8.00
C SER A 389 -2.94 3.54 6.55
N ASN A 390 -3.99 4.33 6.28
CA ASN A 390 -4.28 4.99 5.01
C ASN A 390 -3.20 6.04 4.65
N ASP A 391 -2.12 5.61 4.01
CA ASP A 391 -1.38 6.47 3.09
C ASP A 391 -1.72 6.06 1.64
N PRO A 392 -2.58 6.80 0.93
CA PRO A 392 -3.08 6.39 -0.39
C PRO A 392 -2.00 6.37 -1.48
N ASN A 393 -0.79 6.87 -1.22
CA ASN A 393 0.29 6.91 -2.19
C ASN A 393 1.37 5.84 -2.00
N THR A 394 1.32 5.04 -0.92
CA THR A 394 2.38 4.09 -0.58
C THR A 394 1.82 2.68 -0.44
N VAL A 395 1.91 1.88 -1.51
CA VAL A 395 1.52 0.47 -1.49
C VAL A 395 2.57 -0.33 -0.70
N HIS A 396 2.26 -0.64 0.55
CA HIS A 396 3.01 -1.60 1.35
C HIS A 396 2.73 -3.01 0.81
N VAL A 397 3.68 -3.58 0.06
CA VAL A 397 3.48 -4.87 -0.61
C VAL A 397 3.64 -6.03 0.38
N GLN A 398 4.62 -5.96 1.27
CA GLN A 398 4.93 -7.04 2.21
C GLN A 398 5.71 -6.53 3.42
N LEU A 399 5.37 -7.06 4.61
CA LEU A 399 6.14 -6.90 5.83
C LEU A 399 6.89 -8.21 6.12
N PHE A 400 8.17 -8.10 6.47
CA PHE A 400 8.99 -9.19 7.01
C PHE A 400 9.37 -8.88 8.45
N ASN A 401 9.68 -9.92 9.22
CA ASN A 401 10.25 -9.74 10.56
C ASN A 401 11.59 -8.97 10.50
N PRO A 402 11.98 -8.26 11.57
CA PRO A 402 13.29 -7.61 11.66
C PRO A 402 14.43 -8.60 11.46
N LEU A 403 15.49 -8.15 10.79
CA LEU A 403 16.68 -8.97 10.54
C LEU A 403 17.44 -9.17 11.84
N SER A 404 17.56 -10.41 12.31
CA SER A 404 18.40 -10.76 13.45
C SER A 404 19.82 -11.07 12.95
N VAL A 405 20.77 -10.20 13.30
CA VAL A 405 22.17 -10.29 12.84
C VAL A 405 23.12 -10.26 14.03
N ILE A 406 24.25 -10.95 13.89
CA ILE A 406 25.29 -11.04 14.93
C ILE A 406 26.44 -10.10 14.53
N SER A 407 26.91 -9.29 15.48
CA SER A 407 28.04 -8.39 15.29
C SER A 407 29.39 -9.09 15.37
N ARG A 408 30.47 -8.41 14.95
CA ARG A 408 31.86 -8.91 15.11
C ARG A 408 32.23 -9.23 16.56
N ASP A 409 31.68 -8.46 17.51
CA ASP A 409 31.84 -8.64 18.96
C ASP A 409 30.88 -9.67 19.58
N GLY A 410 30.08 -10.38 18.75
CA GLY A 410 29.28 -11.54 19.15
C GLY A 410 27.90 -11.22 19.72
N PHE A 411 27.44 -9.96 19.64
CA PHE A 411 26.12 -9.56 20.12
C PHE A 411 25.06 -9.67 19.03
N GLU A 412 23.92 -10.26 19.36
CA GLU A 412 22.73 -10.24 18.51
C GLU A 412 22.07 -8.85 18.53
N MET A 413 21.71 -8.33 17.36
CA MET A 413 20.93 -7.11 17.19
C MET A 413 19.80 -7.33 16.20
N LYS A 414 18.66 -6.65 16.40
CA LYS A 414 17.58 -6.61 15.40
C LYS A 414 17.70 -5.33 14.58
N VAL A 415 17.75 -5.44 13.26
CA VAL A 415 17.80 -4.30 12.33
C VAL A 415 16.51 -4.27 11.53
N SER A 416 15.82 -3.13 11.59
CA SER A 416 14.65 -2.86 10.75
C SER A 416 15.05 -2.08 9.51
N VAL A 417 14.60 -2.51 8.34
CA VAL A 417 15.05 -2.01 7.02
C VAL A 417 13.84 -1.70 6.14
N LYS A 418 13.91 -0.67 5.31
CA LYS A 418 12.94 -0.38 4.23
C LYS A 418 13.66 -0.31 2.90
N VAL A 419 13.21 -1.06 1.92
CA VAL A 419 13.73 -1.04 0.55
C VAL A 419 12.68 -0.40 -0.35
N ILE A 420 13.05 0.68 -1.03
CA ILE A 420 12.20 1.38 -1.98
C ILE A 420 12.71 1.04 -3.38
N MET A 421 11.87 0.42 -4.20
CA MET A 421 12.16 0.04 -5.58
C MET A 421 11.07 0.50 -6.53
N ARG A 422 11.36 0.54 -7.83
CA ARG A 422 10.36 0.72 -8.88
C ARG A 422 10.70 -0.11 -10.11
N VAL A 423 9.68 -0.49 -10.87
CA VAL A 423 9.84 -1.15 -12.17
C VAL A 423 9.48 -0.14 -13.26
N ARG A 424 10.37 0.12 -14.21
CA ARG A 424 10.05 1.01 -15.32
C ARG A 424 9.22 0.27 -16.39
N PRO A 425 8.28 0.94 -17.09
CA PRO A 425 7.44 0.31 -18.11
C PRO A 425 8.22 -0.45 -19.19
N ASP A 426 9.35 0.10 -19.64
CA ASP A 426 10.24 -0.48 -20.66
C ASP A 426 10.97 -1.74 -20.19
N GLN A 427 11.12 -1.90 -18.87
CA GLN A 427 11.85 -3.01 -18.25
C GLN A 427 10.92 -4.11 -17.70
N ALA A 428 9.62 -3.84 -17.58
CA ALA A 428 8.65 -4.75 -17.00
C ALA A 428 8.57 -6.13 -17.70
N PRO A 429 8.62 -6.25 -19.06
CA PRO A 429 8.63 -7.55 -19.73
C PRO A 429 9.85 -8.42 -19.40
N LEU A 430 11.01 -7.80 -19.23
CA LEU A 430 12.28 -8.44 -18.88
C LEU A 430 12.23 -8.97 -17.44
N MET A 431 11.73 -8.16 -16.50
CA MET A 431 11.51 -8.62 -15.12
C MET A 431 10.59 -9.85 -15.05
N VAL A 432 9.48 -9.88 -15.82
CA VAL A 432 8.60 -11.05 -15.92
C VAL A 432 9.31 -12.27 -16.50
N ALA A 433 10.12 -12.09 -17.54
CA ALA A 433 10.86 -13.19 -18.17
C ALA A 433 11.91 -13.85 -17.26
N LYS A 434 12.49 -13.09 -16.31
CA LYS A 434 13.40 -13.64 -15.27
C LYS A 434 12.71 -14.25 -14.06
N ILE A 435 11.67 -13.59 -13.52
CA ILE A 435 11.17 -13.86 -12.16
C ILE A 435 9.66 -14.20 -12.10
N GLY A 436 8.93 -13.92 -13.17
CA GLY A 436 7.48 -14.10 -13.29
C GLY A 436 6.64 -13.01 -12.63
N SER A 437 6.88 -12.67 -11.36
CA SER A 437 6.05 -11.71 -10.61
C SER A 437 6.83 -10.86 -9.62
N VAL A 438 6.30 -9.68 -9.30
CA VAL A 438 6.84 -8.81 -8.24
C VAL A 438 6.91 -9.53 -6.88
N GLN A 439 5.96 -10.42 -6.59
CA GLN A 439 5.94 -11.21 -5.35
C GLN A 439 7.15 -12.16 -5.29
N ASN A 440 7.41 -12.90 -6.37
CA ASN A 440 8.56 -13.81 -6.47
C ASN A 440 9.89 -13.05 -6.34
N LEU A 441 9.97 -11.83 -6.89
CA LEU A 441 11.14 -10.96 -6.72
C LEU A 441 11.38 -10.61 -5.25
N ILE A 442 10.31 -10.25 -4.52
CA ILE A 442 10.42 -9.88 -3.11
C ILE A 442 10.85 -11.10 -2.26
N ASP A 443 10.15 -12.23 -2.40
CA ASP A 443 10.37 -13.43 -1.58
C ASP A 443 11.69 -14.17 -1.90
N HIS A 444 12.10 -14.23 -3.16
CA HIS A 444 13.23 -15.07 -3.59
C HIS A 444 14.50 -14.32 -3.98
N VAL A 445 14.44 -13.01 -4.23
CA VAL A 445 15.61 -12.19 -4.55
C VAL A 445 15.88 -11.17 -3.45
N ILE A 446 14.91 -10.28 -3.17
CA ILE A 446 15.14 -9.14 -2.28
C ILE A 446 15.35 -9.61 -0.85
N HIS A 447 14.46 -10.47 -0.32
CA HIS A 447 14.56 -10.93 1.05
C HIS A 447 15.89 -11.68 1.35
N PRO A 448 16.33 -12.68 0.55
CA PRO A 448 17.63 -13.32 0.74
C PRO A 448 18.83 -12.38 0.54
N MET A 449 18.76 -11.46 -0.44
CA MET A 449 19.82 -10.49 -0.72
C MET A 449 20.02 -9.52 0.45
N ILE A 450 18.92 -8.99 1.00
CA ILE A 450 18.93 -8.05 2.11
C ILE A 450 19.39 -8.73 3.41
N ASP A 451 18.88 -9.92 3.75
CA ASP A 451 19.41 -10.68 4.91
C ASP A 451 20.91 -10.95 4.76
N SER A 452 21.35 -11.43 3.60
CA SER A 452 22.77 -11.67 3.33
C SER A 452 23.62 -10.40 3.43
N SER A 453 23.15 -9.27 2.87
CA SER A 453 23.88 -8.00 2.93
C SER A 453 24.07 -7.54 4.37
N PHE A 454 23.00 -7.44 5.15
CA PHE A 454 23.04 -6.96 6.52
C PHE A 454 23.79 -7.92 7.46
N ARG A 455 23.65 -9.25 7.26
CA ARG A 455 24.42 -10.26 8.00
C ARG A 455 25.92 -10.15 7.75
N ASN A 456 26.33 -9.95 6.50
CA ASN A 456 27.75 -9.75 6.13
C ASN A 456 28.31 -8.43 6.70
N GLN A 457 27.55 -7.34 6.63
CA GLN A 457 27.93 -6.04 7.20
C GLN A 457 28.10 -6.11 8.71
N ALA A 458 27.09 -6.64 9.42
CA ALA A 458 27.12 -6.82 10.88
C ALA A 458 28.30 -7.71 11.33
N SER A 459 28.58 -8.81 10.60
CA SER A 459 29.71 -9.69 10.91
C SER A 459 31.08 -9.00 10.83
N SER A 460 31.19 -7.91 10.05
CA SER A 460 32.45 -7.17 9.84
C SER A 460 32.68 -6.02 10.83
N THR A 461 31.61 -5.54 11.49
CA THR A 461 31.59 -4.30 12.28
C THR A 461 31.16 -4.57 13.73
N GLU A 462 31.65 -3.77 14.68
CA GLU A 462 31.23 -3.86 16.09
C GLU A 462 29.83 -3.28 16.28
N ALA A 463 29.03 -3.83 17.20
CA ALA A 463 27.63 -3.47 17.38
C ALA A 463 27.39 -1.96 17.60
N MET A 464 28.27 -1.32 18.36
CA MET A 464 28.20 0.12 18.62
C MET A 464 28.62 0.98 17.41
N ALA A 465 29.63 0.54 16.67
CA ALA A 465 30.10 1.23 15.46
C ALA A 465 29.03 1.16 14.35
N PHE A 466 28.36 0.01 14.19
CA PHE A 466 27.26 -0.17 13.25
C PHE A 466 26.09 0.81 13.49
N MET A 467 25.82 1.17 14.76
CA MET A 467 24.82 2.17 15.11
C MET A 467 25.31 3.61 14.85
N GLN A 468 26.59 3.91 15.11
CA GLN A 468 27.17 5.25 14.92
C GLN A 468 27.33 5.58 13.43
N ASP A 469 27.90 4.66 12.65
CA ASP A 469 28.20 4.82 11.23
C ASP A 469 27.04 4.36 10.32
N ARG A 470 25.80 4.38 10.83
CA ARG A 470 24.58 3.94 10.12
C ARG A 470 24.46 4.50 8.70
N ALA A 471 24.87 5.74 8.47
CA ALA A 471 24.83 6.36 7.14
C ALA A 471 25.72 5.62 6.12
N VAL A 472 26.93 5.21 6.54
CA VAL A 472 27.90 4.49 5.71
C VAL A 472 27.44 3.06 5.45
N GLU A 473 26.89 2.37 6.47
CA GLU A 473 26.33 1.03 6.28
C GLU A 473 25.09 1.02 5.39
N GLN A 474 24.27 2.07 5.47
CA GLN A 474 23.13 2.25 4.56
C GLN A 474 23.57 2.48 3.11
N GLU A 475 24.60 3.29 2.86
CA GLU A 475 25.13 3.53 1.50
C GLU A 475 25.75 2.28 0.88
N LYS A 476 26.50 1.48 1.66
CA LYS A 476 27.00 0.16 1.26
C LYS A 476 25.85 -0.80 0.89
N ALA A 477 24.81 -0.86 1.72
CA ALA A 477 23.63 -1.71 1.48
C ALA A 477 22.85 -1.25 0.23
N GLU A 478 22.67 0.06 0.04
CA GLU A 478 22.00 0.64 -1.13
C GLU A 478 22.77 0.34 -2.43
N THR A 479 24.10 0.44 -2.41
CA THR A 479 24.97 0.12 -3.56
C THR A 479 24.86 -1.35 -3.94
N ARG A 480 24.98 -2.27 -2.97
CA ARG A 480 24.85 -3.71 -3.20
C ARG A 480 23.44 -4.11 -3.67
N ALA A 481 22.40 -3.51 -3.10
CA ALA A 481 21.02 -3.76 -3.51
C ALA A 481 20.75 -3.28 -4.95
N ARG A 482 21.34 -2.15 -5.36
CA ARG A 482 21.27 -1.62 -6.72
C ARG A 482 21.93 -2.56 -7.74
N GLU A 483 23.17 -2.98 -7.48
CA GLU A 483 23.91 -3.92 -8.33
C GLU A 483 23.19 -5.27 -8.51
N GLU A 484 22.52 -5.77 -7.48
CA GLU A 484 21.79 -7.04 -7.57
C GLU A 484 20.44 -6.87 -8.28
N LEU A 485 19.67 -5.82 -7.99
CA LEU A 485 18.35 -5.59 -8.59
C LEU A 485 18.41 -5.21 -10.07
N GLU A 486 19.48 -4.55 -10.51
CA GLU A 486 19.70 -4.23 -11.92
C GLU A 486 19.76 -5.49 -12.80
N LYS A 487 20.27 -6.62 -12.28
CA LYS A 487 20.29 -7.92 -12.97
C LYS A 487 18.90 -8.50 -13.23
N TYR A 488 17.88 -7.99 -12.55
CA TYR A 488 16.46 -8.35 -12.68
C TYR A 488 15.64 -7.24 -13.34
N HIS A 489 16.31 -6.22 -13.90
CA HIS A 489 15.69 -5.07 -14.56
C HIS A 489 14.77 -4.24 -13.64
N VAL A 490 15.11 -4.19 -12.35
CA VAL A 490 14.39 -3.46 -11.30
C VAL A 490 15.26 -2.32 -10.77
N GLU A 491 14.70 -1.12 -10.62
CA GLU A 491 15.44 0.04 -10.15
C GLU A 491 15.34 0.16 -8.63
N CYS A 492 16.47 -0.01 -7.93
CA CYS A 492 16.57 0.31 -6.51
C CYS A 492 16.65 1.83 -6.33
N VAL A 493 15.60 2.42 -5.75
CA VAL A 493 15.52 3.86 -5.49
C VAL A 493 16.37 4.20 -4.28
N ARG A 494 16.09 3.56 -3.12
CA ARG A 494 16.87 3.70 -1.87
C ARG A 494 16.73 2.47 -0.98
N VAL A 495 17.75 2.25 -0.14
CA VAL A 495 17.65 1.38 1.04
C VAL A 495 17.78 2.25 2.28
N LEU A 496 16.86 2.08 3.24
CA LEU A 496 16.82 2.84 4.49
C LEU A 496 16.90 1.88 5.66
N ILE A 497 17.91 2.04 6.51
CA ILE A 497 17.86 1.45 7.86
C ILE A 497 16.85 2.30 8.62
N SER A 498 15.89 1.70 9.34
CA SER A 498 14.89 2.43 10.13
C SER A 498 15.29 2.51 11.61
N GLN A 499 15.43 1.35 12.26
CA GLN A 499 15.74 1.20 13.67
C GLN A 499 16.78 0.09 13.86
N ILE A 500 17.65 0.25 14.84
CA ILE A 500 18.61 -0.77 15.29
C ILE A 500 18.31 -1.01 16.77
N ILE A 501 17.98 -2.25 17.14
CA ILE A 501 17.69 -2.65 18.52
C ILE A 501 18.90 -3.45 19.02
N LEU A 502 19.67 -2.82 19.92
CA LEU A 502 20.80 -3.41 20.61
C LEU A 502 20.35 -4.06 21.94
N PRO A 503 21.05 -5.11 22.41
CA PRO A 503 20.78 -5.71 23.71
C PRO A 503 21.16 -4.76 24.85
N LYS A 504 20.35 -4.74 25.92
CA LYS A 504 20.51 -3.79 27.05
C LYS A 504 21.87 -3.88 27.73
N GLU A 505 22.46 -5.07 27.78
CA GLU A 505 23.77 -5.33 28.40
C GLU A 505 24.89 -4.48 27.79
N LEU A 506 24.91 -4.30 26.46
CA LEU A 506 25.87 -3.43 25.78
C LEU A 506 25.72 -1.96 26.20
N MET A 507 24.48 -1.48 26.26
CA MET A 507 24.18 -0.09 26.67
C MET A 507 24.61 0.15 28.13
N ASP A 508 24.41 -0.83 29.01
CA ASP A 508 24.84 -0.73 30.42
C ASP A 508 26.37 -0.78 30.56
N ILE A 509 27.07 -1.55 29.72
CA ILE A 509 28.54 -1.60 29.70
C ILE A 509 29.09 -0.28 29.15
N GLN A 510 28.54 0.24 28.06
CA GLN A 510 28.98 1.52 27.48
C GLN A 510 28.70 2.67 28.44
N THR A 511 27.51 2.71 29.05
CA THR A 511 27.15 3.73 30.06
C THR A 511 28.12 3.69 31.24
N ARG A 512 28.43 2.49 31.77
CA ARG A 512 29.46 2.33 32.81
C ARG A 512 30.86 2.78 32.36
N ARG A 513 31.26 2.50 31.11
CA ARG A 513 32.54 2.94 30.54
C ARG A 513 32.63 4.46 30.40
N VAL A 514 31.55 5.12 29.96
CA VAL A 514 31.48 6.58 29.85
C VAL A 514 31.51 7.23 31.23
N ILE A 515 30.75 6.72 32.21
CA ILE A 515 30.79 7.18 33.60
C ILE A 515 32.19 7.02 34.19
N ALA A 516 32.85 5.88 34.00
CA ALA A 516 34.21 5.65 34.47
C ALA A 516 35.23 6.62 33.84
N ALA A 517 35.12 6.90 32.54
CA ALA A 517 35.97 7.88 31.87
C ALA A 517 35.74 9.31 32.37
N GLN A 518 34.47 9.70 32.61
CA GLN A 518 34.12 11.00 33.21
C GLN A 518 34.61 11.12 34.66
N GLN A 519 34.49 10.05 35.47
CA GLN A 519 35.03 9.99 36.82
C GLN A 519 36.57 10.09 36.82
N GLN A 520 37.25 9.43 35.89
CA GLN A 520 38.70 9.54 35.74
C GLN A 520 39.12 10.96 35.37
N ALA A 521 38.42 11.61 34.42
CA ALA A 521 38.67 13.00 34.06
C ALA A 521 38.43 13.96 35.24
N MET A 522 37.31 13.79 35.96
CA MET A 522 37.01 14.53 37.18
C MET A 522 38.10 14.35 38.24
N PHE A 523 38.58 13.13 38.46
CA PHE A 523 39.62 12.84 39.44
C PHE A 523 40.98 13.43 39.05
N VAL A 524 41.32 13.46 37.75
CA VAL A 524 42.54 14.12 37.25
C VAL A 524 42.48 15.64 37.47
N GLU A 525 41.34 16.28 37.17
CA GLU A 525 41.16 17.71 37.44
C GLU A 525 41.11 18.02 38.95
N GLN A 526 40.50 17.15 39.77
CA GLN A 526 40.55 17.25 41.23
C GLN A 526 41.99 17.13 41.78
N GLN A 527 42.79 16.18 41.28
CA GLN A 527 44.20 16.07 41.65
C GLN A 527 45.01 17.29 41.25
N LYS A 528 44.70 17.90 40.09
CA LYS A 528 45.36 19.11 39.62
C LYS A 528 45.00 20.31 40.49
N ALA A 529 43.71 20.52 40.78
CA ALA A 529 43.23 21.57 41.68
C ALA A 529 43.80 21.42 43.10
N GLU A 530 43.84 20.21 43.66
CA GLU A 530 44.39 19.98 45.00
C GLU A 530 45.93 20.14 45.02
N ARG A 531 46.65 19.81 43.93
CA ARG A 531 48.08 20.13 43.79
C ARG A 531 48.33 21.64 43.73
N GLU A 532 47.52 22.38 42.97
CA GLU A 532 47.60 23.84 42.91
C GLU A 532 47.31 24.47 44.29
N ARG A 533 46.31 23.95 45.01
CA ARG A 533 46.01 24.33 46.40
C ARG A 533 47.17 24.06 47.35
N ILE A 534 47.74 22.85 47.35
CA ILE A 534 48.94 22.50 48.13
C ILE A 534 50.12 23.42 47.77
N GLY A 535 50.26 23.80 46.50
CA GLY A 535 51.21 24.82 46.06
C GLY A 535 50.99 26.15 46.77
N THR A 536 49.77 26.70 46.70
CA THR A 536 49.43 27.97 47.35
C THR A 536 49.56 27.94 48.87
N GLU A 537 49.20 26.84 49.54
CA GLU A 537 49.37 26.69 51.00
C GLU A 537 50.85 26.60 51.38
N ASN A 538 51.69 25.90 50.61
CA ASN A 538 53.14 25.88 50.84
C ASN A 538 53.77 27.27 50.64
N THR A 539 53.36 28.02 49.61
CA THR A 539 53.83 29.40 49.41
C THR A 539 53.39 30.31 50.57
N ARG A 540 52.16 30.14 51.08
CA ARG A 540 51.66 30.86 52.24
C ARG A 540 52.44 30.54 53.51
N ALA A 541 52.67 29.25 53.79
CA ALA A 541 53.44 28.80 54.95
C ALA A 541 54.89 29.31 54.94
N GLN A 542 55.52 29.39 53.76
CA GLN A 542 56.84 30.01 53.61
C GLN A 542 56.81 31.52 53.90
N ALA A 543 55.80 32.24 53.41
CA ALA A 543 55.64 33.68 53.69
C ALA A 543 55.42 33.97 55.18
N ASP A 544 54.59 33.18 55.86
CA ASP A 544 54.34 33.30 57.31
C ASP A 544 55.61 33.01 58.14
N GLN A 545 56.45 32.04 57.73
CA GLN A 545 57.77 31.84 58.34
C GLN A 545 58.72 33.02 58.09
N GLN A 546 58.63 33.67 56.93
CA GLN A 546 59.50 34.78 56.57
C GLN A 546 59.20 36.06 57.39
N ILE A 547 57.94 36.28 57.81
CA ILE A 547 57.57 37.33 58.78
C ILE A 547 58.33 37.14 60.11
N ASN A 548 58.40 35.90 60.60
CA ASN A 548 59.10 35.58 61.85
C ASN A 548 60.63 35.77 61.72
N LEU A 549 61.22 35.37 60.59
CA LEU A 549 62.64 35.58 60.30
C LEU A 549 63.00 37.07 60.22
N VAL A 550 62.21 37.87 59.50
CA VAL A 550 62.43 39.33 59.38
C VAL A 550 62.29 40.02 60.74
N THR A 551 61.30 39.63 61.55
CA THR A 551 61.12 40.18 62.90
C THR A 551 62.33 39.91 63.80
N ALA A 552 62.88 38.69 63.77
CA ALA A 552 64.09 38.35 64.50
C ALA A 552 65.31 39.15 64.02
N GLN A 553 65.46 39.31 62.70
CA GLN A 553 66.58 40.03 62.08
C GLN A 553 66.55 41.54 62.40
N VAL A 554 65.37 42.18 62.40
CA VAL A 554 65.18 43.57 62.84
C VAL A 554 65.49 43.73 64.33
N GLY A 555 65.12 42.76 65.17
CA GLY A 555 65.46 42.77 66.60
C GLY A 555 66.97 42.79 66.86
N VAL A 556 67.74 41.98 66.13
CA VAL A 556 69.22 41.99 66.18
C VAL A 556 69.78 43.34 65.74
N GLN A 557 69.24 43.93 64.67
CA GLN A 557 69.70 45.21 64.14
C GLN A 557 69.47 46.38 65.10
N ILE A 558 68.32 46.39 65.81
CA ILE A 558 68.03 47.38 66.87
C ILE A 558 69.01 47.24 68.04
N ALA A 559 69.36 46.02 68.44
CA ALA A 559 70.34 45.78 69.51
C ALA A 559 71.74 46.28 69.12
N GLU A 560 72.19 46.02 67.88
CA GLU A 560 73.49 46.49 67.38
C GLU A 560 73.55 48.03 67.29
N GLN A 561 72.49 48.70 66.84
CA GLN A 561 72.44 50.17 66.83
C GLN A 561 72.38 50.78 68.24
N THR A 562 71.68 50.14 69.18
CA THR A 562 71.65 50.58 70.59
C THR A 562 73.05 50.49 71.22
N LYS A 563 73.83 49.46 70.87
CA LYS A 563 75.23 49.27 71.26
C LYS A 563 76.18 50.30 70.60
N GLN A 564 75.99 50.64 69.33
CA GLN A 564 76.75 51.73 68.70
C GLN A 564 76.48 53.09 69.36
N LYS A 565 75.23 53.39 69.70
CA LYS A 565 74.86 54.64 70.36
C LYS A 565 75.56 54.82 71.71
N THR A 566 75.62 53.78 72.54
CA THR A 566 76.30 53.85 73.85
C THR A 566 77.81 53.98 73.74
N ILE A 567 78.44 53.45 72.69
CA ILE A 567 79.87 53.67 72.41
C ILE A 567 80.14 55.14 72.07
N ILE A 568 79.35 55.73 71.17
CA ILE A 568 79.51 57.13 70.73
C ILE A 568 79.28 58.11 71.89
N GLU A 569 78.29 57.85 72.75
CA GLU A 569 78.07 58.66 73.96
C GLU A 569 79.23 58.56 74.98
N ALA A 570 79.92 57.43 75.05
CA ALA A 570 81.09 57.25 75.92
C ALA A 570 82.34 57.96 75.38
N GLU A 571 82.62 57.84 74.08
CA GLU A 571 83.71 58.56 73.41
C GLU A 571 83.54 60.09 73.52
N GLY A 572 82.32 60.59 73.34
CA GLY A 572 82.00 62.02 73.50
C GLY A 572 82.32 62.56 74.89
N ARG A 573 82.05 61.78 75.96
CA ARG A 573 82.39 62.16 77.34
C ARG A 573 83.90 62.15 77.59
N SER A 574 84.63 61.18 77.06
CA SER A 574 86.10 61.14 77.18
C SER A 574 86.76 62.36 76.53
N ARG A 575 86.29 62.75 75.33
CA ARG A 575 86.86 63.86 74.56
C ARG A 575 86.59 65.23 75.20
N ALA A 576 85.46 65.38 75.90
CA ALA A 576 85.16 66.59 76.65
C ALA A 576 86.13 66.80 77.83
N VAL A 577 86.38 65.74 78.62
CA VAL A 577 87.30 65.80 79.78
C VAL A 577 88.75 66.05 79.36
N GLU A 578 89.19 65.50 78.23
CA GLU A 578 90.53 65.73 77.68
C GLU A 578 90.75 67.20 77.28
N LEU A 579 89.79 67.81 76.59
CA LEU A 579 89.81 69.23 76.21
C LEU A 579 89.75 70.18 77.42
N GLU A 580 88.98 69.82 78.45
CA GLU A 580 88.86 70.60 79.68
C GLU A 580 90.18 70.58 80.49
N GLY A 581 90.82 69.41 80.60
CA GLY A 581 92.14 69.28 81.23
C GLY A 581 93.27 70.00 80.48
N GLU A 582 93.25 70.01 79.14
CA GLU A 582 94.24 70.75 78.34
C GLU A 582 94.11 72.28 78.50
N ALA A 583 92.88 72.76 78.72
CA ALA A 583 92.60 74.17 78.99
C ALA A 583 93.08 74.61 80.38
N GLU A 584 92.88 73.80 81.42
CA GLU A 584 93.43 74.08 82.76
C GLU A 584 94.96 74.06 82.78
N GLY A 585 95.59 73.11 82.07
CA GLY A 585 97.05 73.04 81.96
C GLY A 585 97.67 74.32 81.36
N LYS A 586 97.09 74.83 80.26
CA LYS A 586 97.53 76.09 79.63
C LYS A 586 97.32 77.31 80.52
N LYS A 587 96.21 77.33 81.30
CA LYS A 587 95.91 78.39 82.28
C LYS A 587 96.94 78.43 83.42
N ILE A 588 97.34 77.28 83.95
CA ILE A 588 98.36 77.18 85.02
C ILE A 588 99.73 77.63 84.51
N LEU A 589 100.14 77.21 83.30
CA LEU A 589 101.39 77.62 82.68
C LEU A 589 101.48 79.16 82.49
N ALA A 590 100.39 79.78 82.02
CA ALA A 590 100.32 81.23 81.84
C ALA A 590 100.36 82.02 83.16
N ILE A 591 99.78 81.48 84.24
CA ILE A 591 99.90 82.09 85.58
C ILE A 591 101.33 81.96 86.09
N GLY A 592 101.96 80.79 85.95
CA GLY A 592 103.33 80.53 86.40
C GLY A 592 104.36 81.46 85.75
N THR A 593 104.29 81.62 84.43
CA THR A 593 105.18 82.54 83.70
C THR A 593 104.94 84.01 84.08
N ALA A 594 103.69 84.44 84.21
CA ALA A 594 103.36 85.79 84.65
C ALA A 594 103.82 86.08 86.09
N THR A 595 103.78 85.10 87.00
CA THR A 595 104.34 85.28 88.35
C THR A 595 105.87 85.39 88.35
N ALA A 596 106.58 84.63 87.51
CA ALA A 596 108.03 84.74 87.40
C ALA A 596 108.47 86.12 86.87
N GLU A 597 107.86 86.59 85.78
CA GLU A 597 108.12 87.93 85.23
C GLU A 597 107.80 89.06 86.22
N ALA A 598 106.80 88.87 87.09
CA ALA A 598 106.46 89.82 88.13
C ALA A 598 107.48 89.85 89.26
N TYR A 599 108.06 88.71 89.65
CA TYR A 599 109.15 88.66 90.64
C TYR A 599 110.42 89.35 90.10
N ASP A 600 110.82 89.05 88.86
CA ASP A 600 112.01 89.67 88.24
C ASP A 600 111.87 91.21 88.21
N LYS A 601 110.72 91.72 87.78
CA LYS A 601 110.44 93.17 87.73
C LYS A 601 110.27 93.82 89.10
N GLN A 602 109.82 93.10 90.12
CA GLN A 602 109.77 93.62 91.50
C GLN A 602 111.17 93.69 92.13
N GLN A 603 112.03 92.72 91.85
CA GLN A 603 113.41 92.69 92.33
C GLN A 603 114.27 93.81 91.72
N GLU A 604 114.04 94.18 90.46
CA GLU A 604 114.78 95.26 89.78
C GLU A 604 114.40 96.67 90.28
N ALA A 605 113.18 96.84 90.83
CA ALA A 605 112.68 98.13 91.29
C ALA A 605 112.84 98.40 92.79
N VAL A 606 112.97 97.37 93.64
CA VAL A 606 113.02 97.49 95.10
C VAL A 606 114.10 96.57 95.69
N GLY A 607 115.11 97.16 96.30
CA GLY A 607 116.29 96.44 96.82
C GLY A 607 116.00 95.37 97.90
N GLN A 608 116.94 94.42 97.98
CA GLN A 608 116.78 93.09 98.58
C GLN A 608 116.27 93.06 100.04
N ASP A 609 116.61 94.05 100.86
CA ASP A 609 116.27 94.06 102.30
C ASP A 609 114.81 94.47 102.60
N ASN A 610 114.09 95.11 101.67
CA ASN A 610 112.72 95.61 101.91
C ASN A 610 111.62 94.64 101.42
N LEU A 611 111.94 93.65 100.58
CA LEU A 611 110.93 92.69 100.08
C LEU A 611 110.35 91.81 101.19
N PHE A 612 111.17 91.38 102.15
CA PHE A 612 110.77 90.43 103.19
C PHE A 612 109.61 90.93 104.07
N GLY A 613 109.52 92.24 104.30
CA GLY A 613 108.42 92.85 105.07
C GLY A 613 107.09 92.89 104.31
N ILE A 614 107.12 93.02 102.98
CA ILE A 614 105.92 93.09 102.14
C ILE A 614 105.34 91.69 101.91
N GLU A 615 106.19 90.69 101.65
CA GLU A 615 105.78 89.31 101.43
C GLU A 615 105.01 88.74 102.64
N VAL A 616 105.53 88.99 103.86
CA VAL A 616 104.90 88.57 105.13
C VAL A 616 103.56 89.27 105.35
N ALA A 617 103.45 90.58 105.07
CA ALA A 617 102.18 91.30 105.18
C ALA A 617 101.13 90.80 104.18
N LYS A 618 101.55 90.48 102.95
CA LYS A 618 100.67 90.01 101.88
C LYS A 618 100.13 88.61 102.16
N ALA A 619 100.99 87.68 102.58
CA ALA A 619 100.62 86.31 102.97
C ALA A 619 99.61 86.27 104.13
N ILE A 620 99.69 87.22 105.07
CA ILE A 620 98.73 87.33 106.19
C ILE A 620 97.37 87.88 105.72
N SER A 621 97.32 88.76 104.71
CA SER A 621 96.05 89.30 104.18
C SER A 621 95.28 88.32 103.27
N SER A 622 95.97 87.55 102.43
CA SER A 622 95.33 86.67 101.44
C SER A 622 94.73 85.39 102.03
N ALA A 623 95.09 85.05 103.28
CA ALA A 623 94.60 83.87 103.98
C ALA A 623 93.20 84.04 104.62
N GLY A 624 92.58 85.23 104.55
CA GLY A 624 91.22 85.45 105.04
C GLY A 624 91.03 85.30 106.56
N LEU A 625 92.12 85.28 107.34
CA LEU A 625 92.10 85.09 108.79
C LEU A 625 91.67 86.37 109.51
N LYS A 626 90.39 86.41 109.90
CA LYS A 626 89.80 87.48 110.72
C LYS A 626 90.21 87.33 112.18
N ILE A 627 91.34 87.93 112.58
CA ILE A 627 91.81 88.00 113.97
C ILE A 627 91.59 89.40 114.56
N THR A 628 90.39 89.63 115.10
CA THR A 628 90.16 90.42 116.31
C THR A 628 88.95 89.80 117.03
N PRO A 629 89.05 89.47 118.33
CA PRO A 629 87.94 88.92 119.09
C PRO A 629 87.09 90.04 119.69
N ASP A 630 85.77 89.89 119.63
CA ASP A 630 84.84 90.50 120.59
C ASP A 630 83.72 89.50 120.89
N ILE A 631 83.90 88.77 121.99
CA ILE A 631 82.80 88.06 122.65
C ILE A 631 82.16 89.06 123.60
N LEU A 632 80.96 89.54 123.28
CA LEU A 632 80.11 90.22 124.25
C LEU A 632 78.97 89.30 124.69
N VAL A 633 79.33 88.36 125.57
CA VAL A 633 78.39 87.90 126.59
C VAL A 633 78.26 89.03 127.60
N SER A 634 77.17 89.77 127.52
CA SER A 634 76.59 90.44 128.67
C SER A 634 75.23 89.81 128.91
N GLY A 635 75.10 89.10 130.02
CA GLY A 635 73.86 88.49 130.45
C GLY A 635 73.57 88.86 131.90
N GLU A 636 72.38 89.40 132.14
CA GLU A 636 71.63 89.44 133.40
C GLU A 636 70.16 89.70 132.98
N ASN A 637 69.11 89.17 133.61
CA ASN A 637 69.01 88.34 134.81
C ASN A 637 67.72 87.48 134.71
N GLY A 638 67.68 86.23 135.22
CA GLY A 638 66.40 85.46 135.16
C GLY A 638 66.34 83.94 135.33
N ALA A 639 67.23 83.32 136.13
CA ALA A 639 67.05 81.99 136.77
C ALA A 639 66.82 80.69 135.93
N GLY A 640 67.92 79.92 135.75
CA GLY A 640 67.97 78.45 135.93
C GLY A 640 67.68 77.52 134.73
N ASN A 641 68.29 76.34 134.60
CA ASN A 641 69.44 75.73 135.31
C ASN A 641 70.00 74.52 134.50
N GLY A 642 71.28 74.21 134.66
CA GLY A 642 71.82 72.83 134.59
C GLY A 642 71.72 72.03 133.29
N GLY A 643 72.75 72.12 132.44
CA GLY A 643 72.93 71.33 131.21
C GLY A 643 73.23 69.82 131.41
N ILE A 644 74.50 69.43 131.26
CA ILE A 644 75.03 68.06 131.40
C ILE A 644 74.69 67.07 130.27
N PHE A 645 75.76 66.57 129.63
CA PHE A 645 76.05 65.32 128.89
C PHE A 645 74.99 64.22 128.58
N GLY A 646 73.81 64.20 129.20
CA GLY A 646 72.72 63.25 128.91
C GLY A 646 71.89 63.58 127.66
N ALA A 647 71.97 64.80 127.13
CA ALA A 647 71.27 65.19 125.91
C ALA A 647 71.79 64.47 124.65
N PHE A 648 72.99 63.89 124.69
CA PHE A 648 73.68 63.33 123.53
C PHE A 648 73.26 61.89 123.16
N LEU A 649 72.39 61.22 123.96
CA LEU A 649 71.93 59.85 123.69
C LEU A 649 70.40 59.68 123.56
N ALA A 650 69.61 60.73 123.82
CA ALA A 650 68.14 60.63 123.80
C ALA A 650 67.51 60.98 122.43
N GLN A 651 68.18 61.78 121.60
CA GLN A 651 67.63 62.25 120.32
C GLN A 651 67.99 61.33 119.13
N SER A 652 68.12 60.02 119.38
CA SER A 652 68.17 58.98 118.33
C SER A 652 67.05 57.92 118.43
N LEU A 653 66.19 57.98 119.46
CA LEU A 653 65.05 57.05 119.64
C LEU A 653 63.89 57.71 120.41
N GLY A 654 62.85 58.17 119.70
CA GLY A 654 61.63 58.68 120.37
C GLY A 654 60.51 59.19 119.44
N ASN A 655 59.47 58.36 119.25
CA ASN A 655 58.16 58.62 118.60
C ASN A 655 58.14 58.92 117.08
N GLY A 656 57.31 58.27 116.25
CA GLY A 656 56.29 57.21 116.45
C GLY A 656 55.05 57.41 115.53
N ARG A 657 54.13 56.46 115.27
CA ARG A 657 54.02 55.01 115.55
C ARG A 657 52.74 54.44 114.83
N ASN A 658 52.66 53.10 114.64
CA ASN A 658 51.49 52.25 114.26
C ASN A 658 51.05 52.25 112.76
N GLY A 659 50.63 51.11 112.16
CA GLY A 659 50.72 49.70 112.59
C GLY A 659 49.86 48.68 111.81
N HIS A 660 50.10 47.38 112.08
CA HIS A 660 49.20 46.19 111.97
C HIS A 660 48.83 45.50 110.62
N ALA A 661 49.45 44.31 110.43
CA ALA A 661 48.84 42.96 110.53
C ALA A 661 48.22 42.19 109.32
N ASN A 662 48.45 40.85 109.35
CA ASN A 662 47.85 39.72 108.60
C ASN A 662 47.97 39.69 107.05
N GLY A 663 47.99 38.53 106.36
CA GLY A 663 48.06 37.12 106.82
C GLY A 663 47.43 36.13 105.82
N ASN A 664 47.92 34.87 105.79
CA ASN A 664 47.30 33.63 105.24
C ASN A 664 46.91 33.48 103.74
N GLY A 665 46.86 32.20 103.29
CA GLY A 665 46.20 31.72 102.06
C GLY A 665 47.19 31.21 100.99
N ALA A 666 47.51 29.92 100.79
CA ALA A 666 46.78 28.65 100.88
C ALA A 666 45.76 28.41 99.75
N GLY A 667 45.88 27.27 99.04
CA GLY A 667 44.89 26.78 98.08
C GLY A 667 45.46 26.09 96.83
N ASN A 668 45.52 24.74 96.89
CA ASN A 668 45.19 23.73 95.86
C ASN A 668 45.33 24.05 94.35
N GLY A 669 45.69 23.09 93.48
CA GLY A 669 45.88 21.65 93.67
C GLY A 669 45.74 20.93 92.32
N ALA A 670 46.41 19.79 92.14
CA ALA A 670 46.44 19.03 90.88
C ALA A 670 45.26 17.98 90.79
N PRO A 671 45.26 16.98 89.87
CA PRO A 671 44.14 16.63 88.97
C PRO A 671 43.29 15.44 89.51
N PRO A 672 42.45 14.73 88.72
CA PRO A 672 42.79 13.93 87.51
C PRO A 672 42.06 14.48 86.25
N ALA A 673 42.07 13.94 85.01
CA ALA A 673 42.22 12.61 84.39
C ALA A 673 41.00 11.66 84.48
N ASP A 674 40.74 10.94 83.37
CA ASP A 674 39.90 9.72 83.27
C ASP A 674 38.40 9.84 83.65
N ASN A 675 37.48 8.99 83.18
CA ASN A 675 37.59 7.77 82.37
C ASN A 675 36.24 7.46 81.68
N ARG A 676 36.29 6.62 80.63
CA ARG A 676 35.22 5.69 80.16
C ARG A 676 33.93 6.24 79.56
#